data_AF-A0A6B3MIH3-F1
#
_entry.id   AF-A0A6B3MIH3-F1
#
_cell.length_a   1.000
_cell.length_b   1.000
_cell.length_c   1.000
_cell.angle_alpha   90.00
_cell.angle_beta   90.00
_cell.angle_gamma   90.00
#
_symmetry.space_group_name_H-M   'P 1'
#
loop_
_entity.id
_entity.type
_entity.pdbx_description
1 polymer ?
#
loop_
_entity_poly.entity_id
_entity_poly.type
_entity_poly.pdbx_seq_one_letter_code
_entity_poly.pdbx_strand_id
1 'polypeptide(L)'
;MVKIALLIGVSKYHSGFTPLPASTKDVEAMCGVLQNPELGNFDQVKMLVNPDKQEMEEQIEVAFTSTRHKNDLVLLFFSGHGVKDERGRLYLTTGITRKTEQGELIKATAVAASFVHDLMDNCRSRRQVVILDCCFSGAFAKGLLAKDDGKVDVRTQLGGEGRAILTSSSSMQYSFEQKGLELSIYTNYLVEGIKTGAADQDCDRMISVDELHEYAKGKVQAAVPAMKPEIYAIKEGYKILLAKAPIIETLPLSSPEEKLSTNVPNSGKKNISSAPAQVQPLLDLVPISSNSPTLQETSPLSREEYRHRQILLNKVRNAWIKGVLEKSLHGQVMIALGLEERFNMVESPAALVWETFNQPQQTLPLGKKVIDQFDQLGMGRTLLILGEPGSGKTITLLELARDLINRAQRDVNLPMPVVLNLSSWKGGKQTIADWLILELNNQYQVSKEIGKVWVKEGKLLLLLDGLDEVRNNIRDNCTQALNQFLQQQGETEMVVCSRIKDYTALKSRLHLQAAIYVQPLKREQIQQYLTSLGDSVAAVSTALQTDTQLQELASSPLMLNIMAIVYQGMSVEDLPNMNLEQRRQHIFNAYIDRMFRRRGADARYPKPKAMNWLIWLAQRMVQESQTVFLIERMQPSWLQKSIQRWMYVIGIGLIAGVVVGVSVVVNLGLILGLDSVLIAALILGLGGGLITGLIMKLIMNQIEPVETLKWSWVKTRNNLLPGLRVGLVVGLICGIGNGIISGLNAGLNRGLIDCLIYGLNGLETGAIFVLLRGLTSGGIEKNTMPNQGIRQSAQNAMVFILIGVLSLGILAPLVGLSIVFGAVPGLLFGLASPAGIACIQHFTLRLVLYLSRSITWNYARFLDYATERIFLQKVGGGYIFIHRLLLEHFSSMPLNKNH
;
A
#
# COMPACT_ATOMS: atom_id res chain seq x y z
N MET A 1 -21.35 30.64 11.39
CA MET A 1 -21.04 29.21 11.52
C MET A 1 -21.12 28.93 12.99
N VAL A 2 -22.04 28.06 13.41
CA VAL A 2 -22.23 27.73 14.83
C VAL A 2 -21.53 26.40 15.12
N LYS A 3 -20.76 26.33 16.20
CA LYS A 3 -20.16 25.12 16.76
C LYS A 3 -21.03 24.62 17.91
N ILE A 4 -21.61 23.44 17.75
CA ILE A 4 -22.48 22.80 18.73
C ILE A 4 -21.82 21.52 19.22
N ALA A 5 -21.80 21.32 20.54
CA ALA A 5 -21.38 20.08 21.17
C ALA A 5 -22.46 19.54 22.12
N LEU A 6 -22.77 18.26 22.00
CA LEU A 6 -23.54 17.50 22.98
C LEU A 6 -22.61 16.49 23.64
N LEU A 7 -22.47 16.60 24.96
CA LEU A 7 -21.57 15.78 25.76
C LEU A 7 -22.39 14.91 26.72
N ILE A 8 -22.30 13.59 26.59
CA ILE A 8 -23.13 12.63 27.33
C ILE A 8 -22.22 11.75 28.18
N GLY A 9 -22.46 11.72 29.49
CA GLY A 9 -21.65 10.98 30.45
C GLY A 9 -22.53 10.11 31.33
N VAL A 10 -22.36 8.79 31.27
CA VAL A 10 -23.14 7.85 32.08
C VAL A 10 -22.22 7.15 33.08
N SER A 11 -22.35 7.54 34.34
CA SER A 11 -21.57 7.04 35.48
C SER A 11 -22.35 6.10 36.38
N LYS A 12 -23.68 6.17 36.40
CA LYS A 12 -24.58 5.35 37.22
C LYS A 12 -25.48 4.51 36.32
N TYR A 13 -25.66 3.24 36.70
CA TYR A 13 -26.44 2.26 35.98
C TYR A 13 -27.33 1.47 36.94
N HIS A 14 -28.42 0.88 36.43
CA HIS A 14 -29.18 -0.13 37.18
C HIS A 14 -28.48 -1.50 37.14
N SER A 15 -29.11 -2.52 37.73
CA SER A 15 -28.58 -3.88 37.86
C SER A 15 -27.98 -4.44 36.56
N GLY A 16 -26.77 -5.00 36.66
CA GLY A 16 -26.07 -5.68 35.56
C GLY A 16 -24.89 -4.92 34.93
N PHE A 17 -24.54 -3.73 35.44
CA PHE A 17 -23.39 -2.93 35.02
C PHE A 17 -22.66 -2.35 36.23
N THR A 18 -21.33 -2.20 36.15
CA THR A 18 -20.61 -1.46 37.19
C THR A 18 -20.69 0.04 36.94
N PRO A 19 -20.72 0.86 38.01
CA PRO A 19 -20.59 2.31 37.89
C PRO A 19 -19.27 2.74 37.25
N LEU A 20 -19.30 3.84 36.50
CA LEU A 20 -18.14 4.47 35.85
C LEU A 20 -18.01 5.94 36.29
N PRO A 21 -17.51 6.23 37.51
CA PRO A 21 -17.45 7.60 38.03
C PRO A 21 -16.63 8.56 37.15
N ALA A 22 -15.65 8.04 36.39
CA ALA A 22 -14.85 8.83 35.45
C ALA A 22 -15.69 9.46 34.32
N SER A 23 -16.81 8.84 33.90
CA SER A 23 -17.60 9.34 32.75
C SER A 23 -18.25 10.70 32.98
N THR A 24 -18.55 11.05 34.23
CA THR A 24 -19.03 12.41 34.56
C THR A 24 -17.89 13.42 34.48
N LYS A 25 -16.72 13.07 35.03
CA LYS A 25 -15.51 13.91 34.98
C LYS A 25 -14.99 14.12 33.54
N ASP A 26 -15.10 13.10 32.69
CA ASP A 26 -14.75 13.16 31.27
C ASP A 26 -15.54 14.25 30.54
N VAL A 27 -16.85 14.29 30.76
CA VAL A 27 -17.75 15.27 30.15
C VAL A 27 -17.48 16.67 30.70
N GLU A 28 -17.21 16.82 31.99
CA GLU A 28 -16.81 18.09 32.61
C GLU A 28 -15.49 18.63 32.02
N ALA A 29 -14.46 17.78 31.91
CA ALA A 29 -13.17 18.16 31.36
C ALA A 29 -13.27 18.53 29.87
N MET A 30 -14.05 17.79 29.10
CA MET A 30 -14.30 18.07 27.69
C MET A 30 -15.12 19.36 27.50
N CYS A 31 -16.10 19.61 28.36
CA CYS A 31 -16.83 20.88 28.37
C CYS A 31 -15.89 22.08 28.57
N GLY A 32 -14.95 21.96 29.53
CA GLY A 32 -13.99 23.02 29.83
C GLY A 32 -13.11 23.42 28.66
N VAL A 33 -12.61 22.47 27.86
CA VAL A 33 -11.77 22.79 26.69
C VAL A 33 -12.57 23.25 25.47
N LEU A 34 -13.79 22.76 25.28
CA LEU A 34 -14.64 23.12 24.14
C LEU A 34 -15.29 24.50 24.30
N GLN A 35 -15.73 24.86 25.51
CA GLN A 35 -16.32 26.18 25.78
C GLN A 35 -15.29 27.30 25.86
N ASN A 36 -14.02 27.00 26.12
CA ASN A 36 -12.99 28.01 26.28
C ASN A 36 -12.80 28.83 24.98
N PRO A 37 -12.95 30.18 25.02
CA PRO A 37 -12.86 31.05 23.85
C PRO A 37 -11.50 31.03 23.14
N GLU A 38 -10.42 30.76 23.89
CA GLU A 38 -9.05 30.70 23.37
C GLU A 38 -8.69 29.33 22.78
N LEU A 39 -9.53 28.30 23.04
CA LEU A 39 -9.31 26.93 22.59
C LEU A 39 -10.40 26.49 21.59
N GLY A 40 -11.43 25.78 22.06
CA GLY A 40 -12.50 25.24 21.22
C GLY A 40 -13.46 26.29 20.68
N ASN A 41 -13.78 27.31 21.48
CA ASN A 41 -14.76 28.37 21.19
C ASN A 41 -16.09 27.82 20.61
N PHE A 42 -16.68 26.81 21.26
CA PHE A 42 -17.98 26.26 20.89
C PHE A 42 -19.11 27.17 21.39
N ASP A 43 -20.02 27.56 20.49
CA ASP A 43 -21.13 28.47 20.80
C ASP A 43 -22.18 27.83 21.73
N GLN A 44 -22.40 26.52 21.57
CA GLN A 44 -23.38 25.76 22.36
C GLN A 44 -22.77 24.45 22.81
N VAL A 45 -22.57 24.28 24.12
CA VAL A 45 -22.11 23.01 24.71
C VAL A 45 -23.14 22.58 25.75
N LYS A 46 -23.86 21.48 25.46
CA LYS A 46 -24.87 20.88 26.34
C LYS A 46 -24.28 19.61 26.97
N MET A 47 -24.30 19.54 28.29
CA MET A 47 -23.91 18.34 29.04
C MET A 47 -25.16 17.58 29.50
N LEU A 48 -25.14 16.25 29.36
CA LEU A 48 -26.12 15.34 29.93
C LEU A 48 -25.41 14.30 30.79
N VAL A 49 -25.75 14.25 32.07
CA VAL A 49 -25.15 13.32 33.02
C VAL A 49 -26.21 12.32 33.47
N ASN A 50 -25.96 11.04 33.21
CA ASN A 50 -26.89 9.93 33.48
C ASN A 50 -28.32 10.14 32.91
N PRO A 51 -28.50 10.61 31.66
CA PRO A 51 -29.83 10.78 31.09
C PRO A 51 -30.55 9.44 30.98
N ASP A 52 -31.89 9.47 31.00
CA ASP A 52 -32.66 8.32 30.55
C ASP A 52 -32.63 8.20 29.02
N LYS A 53 -33.27 7.16 28.48
CA LYS A 53 -33.30 6.93 27.04
C LYS A 53 -34.00 8.04 26.28
N GLN A 54 -35.14 8.52 26.78
CA GLN A 54 -35.98 9.49 26.09
C GLN A 54 -35.26 10.85 26.01
N GLU A 55 -34.74 11.31 27.14
CA GLU A 55 -33.95 12.54 27.21
C GLU A 55 -32.71 12.46 26.31
N MET A 56 -32.01 11.32 26.31
CA MET A 56 -30.84 11.12 25.47
C MET A 56 -31.18 11.17 23.97
N GLU A 57 -32.24 10.47 23.53
CA GLU A 57 -32.67 10.47 22.12
C GLU A 57 -33.12 11.87 21.68
N GLU A 58 -33.92 12.56 22.50
CA GLU A 58 -34.41 13.92 22.22
C GLU A 58 -33.24 14.90 22.03
N GLN A 59 -32.26 14.90 22.93
CA GLN A 59 -31.15 15.83 22.85
C GLN A 59 -30.19 15.51 21.69
N ILE A 60 -30.00 14.23 21.34
CA ILE A 60 -29.26 13.84 20.14
C ILE A 60 -29.98 14.34 18.88
N GLU A 61 -31.30 14.21 18.81
CA GLU A 61 -32.10 14.73 17.71
C GLU A 61 -32.02 16.26 17.59
N VAL A 62 -32.08 16.98 18.72
CA VAL A 62 -31.87 18.43 18.77
C VAL A 62 -30.45 18.82 18.29
N ALA A 63 -29.43 18.04 18.63
CA ALA A 63 -28.07 18.29 18.16
C ALA A 63 -27.97 18.15 16.63
N PHE A 64 -28.55 17.09 16.05
CA PHE A 64 -28.48 16.75 14.62
C PHE A 64 -29.65 17.26 13.77
N THR A 65 -30.52 18.13 14.32
CA THR A 65 -31.74 18.61 13.67
C THR A 65 -31.55 19.08 12.21
N SER A 66 -32.58 18.89 11.38
CA SER A 66 -32.58 19.28 9.96
C SER A 66 -32.52 20.80 9.75
N THR A 67 -32.72 21.62 10.79
CA THR A 67 -32.63 23.08 10.71
C THR A 67 -31.18 23.61 10.76
N ARG A 68 -30.17 22.76 10.98
CA ARG A 68 -28.75 23.14 10.99
C ARG A 68 -28.29 23.71 9.64
N HIS A 69 -27.39 24.67 9.66
CA HIS A 69 -26.78 25.21 8.45
C HIS A 69 -25.66 24.29 7.94
N LYS A 70 -25.41 24.28 6.63
CA LYS A 70 -24.40 23.40 5.99
C LYS A 70 -22.99 23.57 6.57
N ASN A 71 -22.69 24.77 7.06
CA ASN A 71 -21.37 25.14 7.56
C ASN A 71 -21.20 24.89 9.06
N ASP A 72 -22.26 24.59 9.81
CA ASP A 72 -22.18 24.39 11.25
C ASP A 72 -21.36 23.14 11.58
N LEU A 73 -20.69 23.14 12.73
CA LEU A 73 -19.98 21.99 13.27
C LEU A 73 -20.84 21.35 14.36
N VAL A 74 -21.13 20.06 14.23
CA VAL A 74 -21.85 19.29 15.26
C VAL A 74 -20.90 18.25 15.85
N LEU A 75 -20.70 18.30 17.16
CA LEU A 75 -19.89 17.36 17.92
C LEU A 75 -20.76 16.57 18.91
N LEU A 76 -20.70 15.24 18.86
CA LEU A 76 -21.29 14.36 19.86
C LEU A 76 -20.17 13.64 20.61
N PHE A 77 -20.10 13.82 21.92
CA PHE A 77 -19.17 13.08 22.78
C PHE A 77 -19.98 12.16 23.71
N PHE A 78 -19.60 10.89 23.79
CA PHE A 78 -20.21 9.92 24.69
C PHE A 78 -19.14 9.20 25.52
N SER A 79 -19.26 9.25 26.84
CA SER A 79 -18.48 8.43 27.79
C SER A 79 -19.41 7.56 28.63
N GLY A 80 -19.20 6.24 28.59
CA GLY A 80 -20.03 5.26 29.29
C GLY A 80 -19.89 3.84 28.74
N HIS A 81 -20.79 2.92 29.13
CA HIS A 81 -20.78 1.56 28.58
C HIS A 81 -21.34 1.54 27.15
N GLY A 82 -20.71 0.74 26.28
CA GLY A 82 -21.26 0.34 24.99
C GLY A 82 -21.56 -1.15 25.02
N VAL A 83 -22.74 -1.56 24.56
CA VAL A 83 -23.20 -2.96 24.61
C VAL A 83 -23.61 -3.41 23.22
N LYS A 84 -23.27 -4.66 22.86
CA LYS A 84 -23.77 -5.28 21.64
C LYS A 84 -24.97 -6.17 21.94
N ASP A 85 -25.94 -6.20 21.05
CA ASP A 85 -26.93 -7.27 21.03
C ASP A 85 -26.35 -8.56 20.41
N GLU A 86 -27.12 -9.65 20.46
CA GLU A 86 -26.74 -10.96 19.88
C GLU A 86 -26.40 -10.91 18.39
N ARG A 87 -26.91 -9.90 17.68
CA ARG A 87 -26.66 -9.68 16.24
C ARG A 87 -25.46 -8.77 16.00
N GLY A 88 -24.73 -8.39 17.06
CA GLY A 88 -23.55 -7.55 17.01
C GLY A 88 -23.83 -6.06 16.86
N ARG A 89 -25.08 -5.60 17.00
CA ARG A 89 -25.46 -4.18 16.88
C ARG A 89 -25.13 -3.43 18.16
N LEU A 90 -24.51 -2.26 18.03
CA LEU A 90 -24.10 -1.42 19.16
C LEU A 90 -25.27 -0.61 19.72
N TYR A 91 -25.33 -0.55 21.06
CA TYR A 91 -26.21 0.30 21.84
C TYR A 91 -25.37 1.13 22.82
N LEU A 92 -25.66 2.43 22.89
CA LEU A 92 -25.14 3.34 23.91
C LEU A 92 -26.02 3.23 25.15
N THR A 93 -25.39 3.01 26.30
CA THR A 93 -26.11 2.86 27.57
C THR A 93 -26.58 4.22 28.10
N THR A 94 -27.61 4.18 28.94
CA THR A 94 -28.27 5.31 29.61
C THR A 94 -28.27 5.06 31.11
N GLY A 95 -28.68 6.05 31.91
CA GLY A 95 -28.82 5.88 33.36
C GLY A 95 -29.77 4.76 33.77
N ILE A 96 -30.73 4.42 32.90
CA ILE A 96 -31.76 3.38 33.15
C ILE A 96 -31.43 2.01 32.53
N THR A 97 -30.28 1.86 31.87
CA THR A 97 -29.95 0.62 31.16
C THR A 97 -29.85 -0.57 32.11
N ARG A 98 -30.49 -1.67 31.73
CA ARG A 98 -30.48 -2.94 32.47
C ARG A 98 -30.40 -4.15 31.55
N LYS A 99 -29.89 -5.26 32.11
CA LYS A 99 -29.87 -6.58 31.47
C LYS A 99 -30.94 -7.49 32.10
N THR A 100 -31.39 -8.50 31.37
CA THR A 100 -32.19 -9.60 31.91
C THR A 100 -31.35 -10.47 32.85
N GLU A 101 -31.99 -11.37 33.61
CA GLU A 101 -31.27 -12.35 34.45
C GLU A 101 -30.31 -13.25 33.66
N GLN A 102 -30.59 -13.45 32.37
CA GLN A 102 -29.76 -14.21 31.43
C GLN A 102 -28.62 -13.37 30.81
N GLY A 103 -28.49 -12.10 31.18
CA GLY A 103 -27.43 -11.21 30.71
C GLY A 103 -27.72 -10.47 29.39
N GLU A 104 -28.93 -10.59 28.84
CA GLU A 104 -29.33 -9.94 27.59
C GLU A 104 -29.71 -8.47 27.79
N LEU A 105 -29.38 -7.61 26.82
CA LEU A 105 -29.70 -6.18 26.89
C LEU A 105 -31.21 -5.92 26.71
N ILE A 106 -31.83 -5.22 27.65
CA ILE A 106 -33.21 -4.72 27.49
C ILE A 106 -33.17 -3.46 26.61
N LYS A 107 -33.37 -3.66 25.30
CA LYS A 107 -33.25 -2.62 24.25
C LYS A 107 -34.09 -1.36 24.48
N ALA A 108 -35.20 -1.47 25.21
CA ALA A 108 -36.04 -0.32 25.58
C ALA A 108 -35.34 0.67 26.52
N THR A 109 -34.20 0.28 27.12
CA THR A 109 -33.47 1.08 28.13
C THR A 109 -32.14 1.64 27.62
N ALA A 110 -31.82 1.47 26.34
CA ALA A 110 -30.58 1.92 25.72
C ALA A 110 -30.84 2.56 24.34
N VAL A 111 -29.93 3.43 23.89
CA VAL A 111 -30.04 4.12 22.61
C VAL A 111 -29.30 3.32 21.54
N ALA A 112 -29.95 3.01 20.42
CA ALA A 112 -29.30 2.27 19.34
C ALA A 112 -28.31 3.16 18.59
N ALA A 113 -27.12 2.63 18.26
CA ALA A 113 -26.17 3.34 17.40
C ALA A 113 -26.76 3.70 16.02
N SER A 114 -27.65 2.86 15.50
CA SER A 114 -28.34 3.11 14.22
C SER A 114 -29.21 4.36 14.25
N PHE A 115 -29.84 4.67 15.39
CA PHE A 115 -30.62 5.90 15.55
C PHE A 115 -29.74 7.15 15.37
N VAL A 116 -28.55 7.15 15.97
CA VAL A 116 -27.58 8.25 15.79
C VAL A 116 -27.11 8.34 14.33
N HIS A 117 -26.85 7.20 13.68
CA HIS A 117 -26.50 7.19 12.25
C HIS A 117 -27.58 7.78 11.36
N ASP A 118 -28.84 7.42 11.58
CA ASP A 118 -29.97 7.93 10.79
C ASP A 118 -30.11 9.45 10.94
N LEU A 119 -29.85 9.99 12.14
CA LEU A 119 -29.82 11.43 12.38
C LEU A 119 -28.62 12.12 11.73
N MET A 120 -27.43 11.52 11.78
CA MET A 120 -26.25 12.02 11.08
C MET A 120 -26.45 12.08 9.56
N ASP A 121 -27.14 11.08 9.01
CA ASP A 121 -27.49 10.99 7.58
C ASP A 121 -28.43 12.10 7.14
N ASN A 122 -29.42 12.42 7.96
CA ASN A 122 -30.42 13.45 7.67
C ASN A 122 -29.98 14.87 8.08
N CYS A 123 -28.89 15.01 8.83
CA CYS A 123 -28.38 16.31 9.25
C CYS A 123 -27.80 17.09 8.07
N ARG A 124 -28.22 18.36 7.91
CA ARG A 124 -27.76 19.24 6.83
C ARG A 124 -26.33 19.75 7.02
N SER A 125 -25.79 19.72 8.25
CA SER A 125 -24.40 20.09 8.51
C SER A 125 -23.44 19.15 7.78
N ARG A 126 -22.45 19.72 7.10
CA ARG A 126 -21.40 18.99 6.41
C ARG A 126 -20.17 18.72 7.28
N ARG A 127 -20.19 19.10 8.56
CA ARG A 127 -19.10 18.92 9.53
C ARG A 127 -19.64 18.28 10.79
N GLN A 128 -19.51 16.96 10.88
CA GLN A 128 -20.04 16.17 11.99
C GLN A 128 -18.93 15.34 12.61
N VAL A 129 -18.76 15.45 13.93
CA VAL A 129 -17.74 14.72 14.69
C VAL A 129 -18.42 13.94 15.80
N VAL A 130 -18.13 12.64 15.90
CA VAL A 130 -18.62 11.79 16.99
C VAL A 130 -17.41 11.19 17.71
N ILE A 131 -17.33 11.35 19.03
CA ILE A 131 -16.26 10.79 19.86
C ILE A 131 -16.91 9.83 20.85
N LEU A 132 -16.54 8.56 20.77
CA LEU A 132 -17.09 7.49 21.58
C LEU A 132 -16.00 6.92 22.49
N ASP A 133 -16.06 7.28 23.77
CA ASP A 133 -15.26 6.67 24.83
C ASP A 133 -16.05 5.54 25.53
N CYS A 134 -16.25 4.45 24.78
CA CYS A 134 -16.97 3.28 25.26
C CYS A 134 -16.47 1.99 24.61
N CYS A 135 -16.69 0.85 25.29
CA CYS A 135 -16.43 -0.48 24.74
C CYS A 135 -17.22 -0.69 23.45
N PHE A 136 -16.64 -1.42 22.50
CA PHE A 136 -17.26 -1.76 21.22
C PHE A 136 -17.61 -0.58 20.29
N SER A 137 -17.12 0.62 20.58
CA SER A 137 -17.29 1.83 19.76
C SER A 137 -16.88 1.65 18.29
N GLY A 138 -15.89 0.79 17.97
CA GLY A 138 -15.54 0.44 16.59
C GLY A 138 -16.66 -0.23 15.76
N ALA A 139 -17.72 -0.76 16.40
CA ALA A 139 -18.90 -1.27 15.69
C ALA A 139 -19.81 -0.14 15.16
N PHE A 140 -19.75 1.05 15.75
CA PHE A 140 -20.45 2.25 15.27
C PHE A 140 -19.95 2.63 13.86
N ALA A 141 -18.63 2.68 13.66
CA ALA A 141 -18.05 3.10 12.39
C ALA A 141 -18.30 2.12 11.21
N LYS A 142 -18.46 0.82 11.48
CA LYS A 142 -18.74 -0.19 10.44
C LYS A 142 -20.09 0.02 9.74
N GLY A 143 -21.08 0.60 10.42
CA GLY A 143 -22.37 0.95 9.83
C GLY A 143 -22.28 2.10 8.82
N LEU A 144 -21.34 3.03 9.03
CA LEU A 144 -21.13 4.22 8.20
C LEU A 144 -20.41 3.91 6.87
N LEU A 145 -19.44 2.98 6.89
CA LEU A 145 -18.59 2.66 5.72
C LEU A 145 -19.28 1.78 4.66
N ALA A 146 -20.45 1.22 4.95
CA ALA A 146 -21.13 0.27 4.07
C ALA A 146 -21.94 0.93 2.93
N LYS A 147 -22.04 2.27 2.89
CA LYS A 147 -23.06 2.97 2.07
C LYS A 147 -22.63 4.23 1.30
N ASP A 148 -21.35 4.66 1.30
CA ASP A 148 -20.98 5.95 0.67
C ASP A 148 -20.28 5.81 -0.70
N ASP A 149 -20.93 6.39 -1.71
CA ASP A 149 -20.59 6.37 -3.14
C ASP A 149 -19.98 7.74 -3.51
N GLY A 150 -18.65 7.80 -3.59
CA GLY A 150 -17.91 9.06 -3.60
C GLY A 150 -18.27 10.09 -4.68
N LYS A 151 -18.24 11.36 -4.26
CA LYS A 151 -17.80 12.54 -5.04
C LYS A 151 -17.16 13.55 -4.06
N VAL A 152 -15.99 14.07 -4.42
CA VAL A 152 -15.24 15.11 -3.68
C VAL A 152 -15.22 16.37 -4.54
N ASP A 153 -15.53 17.51 -3.92
CA ASP A 153 -15.33 18.85 -4.47
C ASP A 153 -14.35 19.59 -3.56
N VAL A 154 -13.38 20.30 -4.13
CA VAL A 154 -12.18 20.76 -3.43
C VAL A 154 -12.25 22.26 -3.10
N ARG A 155 -11.80 22.60 -1.89
CA ARG A 155 -11.50 23.92 -1.28
C ARG A 155 -12.66 24.71 -0.66
N THR A 156 -12.60 24.85 0.67
CA THR A 156 -12.95 26.09 1.38
C THR A 156 -12.07 26.27 2.61
N GLN A 157 -11.84 27.54 3.00
CA GLN A 157 -10.87 28.04 3.98
C GLN A 157 -11.11 27.64 5.47
N LEU A 158 -11.82 26.54 5.76
CA LEU A 158 -12.38 26.27 7.10
C LEU A 158 -12.15 24.84 7.62
N GLY A 159 -11.16 24.12 7.08
CA GLY A 159 -11.00 22.69 7.34
C GLY A 159 -12.04 21.84 6.59
N GLY A 160 -11.73 20.56 6.43
CA GLY A 160 -12.42 19.67 5.51
C GLY A 160 -13.93 19.51 5.76
N GLU A 161 -14.70 19.36 4.69
CA GLU A 161 -16.10 18.92 4.78
C GLU A 161 -16.16 17.38 4.90
N GLY A 162 -16.91 16.86 5.87
CA GLY A 162 -17.01 15.42 6.09
C GLY A 162 -17.59 15.03 7.44
N ARG A 163 -17.50 13.72 7.72
CA ARG A 163 -17.86 13.15 9.02
C ARG A 163 -16.66 12.46 9.61
N ALA A 164 -16.43 12.59 10.91
CA ALA A 164 -15.37 11.89 11.62
C ALA A 164 -15.93 11.21 12.87
N ILE A 165 -15.52 9.96 13.09
CA ILE A 165 -15.88 9.15 14.25
C ILE A 165 -14.60 8.69 14.92
N LEU A 166 -14.42 9.08 16.18
CA LEU A 166 -13.29 8.73 17.03
C LEU A 166 -13.77 7.71 18.04
N THR A 167 -13.01 6.65 18.22
CA THR A 167 -13.37 5.53 19.09
C THR A 167 -12.20 5.18 20.00
N SER A 168 -12.47 4.94 21.28
CA SER A 168 -11.43 4.61 22.26
C SER A 168 -11.00 3.14 22.19
N SER A 169 -11.85 2.26 21.62
CA SER A 169 -11.59 0.84 21.32
C SER A 169 -10.84 0.11 22.44
N SER A 170 -11.52 -0.03 23.58
CA SER A 170 -11.08 -0.80 24.75
C SER A 170 -11.41 -2.29 24.62
N SER A 171 -10.51 -3.16 25.12
CA SER A 171 -10.83 -4.56 25.43
C SER A 171 -11.64 -4.62 26.73
N MET A 172 -12.63 -5.52 26.81
CA MET A 172 -13.59 -5.62 27.93
C MET A 172 -12.95 -5.73 29.34
N GLN A 173 -11.66 -6.02 29.44
CA GLN A 173 -10.96 -6.28 30.70
C GLN A 173 -10.27 -5.07 31.35
N TYR A 174 -10.15 -3.91 30.69
CA TYR A 174 -9.38 -2.77 31.24
C TYR A 174 -10.20 -1.54 31.65
N SER A 175 -11.49 -1.49 31.33
CA SER A 175 -12.37 -0.39 31.77
C SER A 175 -12.92 -0.58 33.19
N PHE A 176 -12.55 -1.66 33.86
CA PHE A 176 -12.97 -1.98 35.21
C PHE A 176 -11.71 -2.10 36.08
N GLU A 177 -11.59 -1.21 37.07
CA GLU A 177 -10.46 -1.08 38.01
C GLU A 177 -9.23 -0.29 37.54
N GLN A 178 -9.35 1.04 37.54
CA GLN A 178 -8.18 1.89 37.82
C GLN A 178 -8.51 2.86 38.95
N LYS A 179 -8.23 2.43 40.19
CA LYS A 179 -8.21 3.32 41.36
C LYS A 179 -7.05 4.30 41.18
N GLY A 180 -7.36 5.57 40.86
CA GLY A 180 -6.40 6.68 40.98
C GLY A 180 -6.38 7.72 39.85
N LEU A 181 -6.98 7.44 38.69
CA LEU A 181 -7.09 8.43 37.60
C LEU A 181 -8.43 9.17 37.67
N GLU A 182 -8.42 10.49 37.50
CA GLU A 182 -9.63 11.31 37.54
C GLU A 182 -10.45 11.26 36.25
N LEU A 183 -9.82 10.97 35.11
CA LEU A 183 -10.44 10.89 33.78
C LEU A 183 -10.16 9.52 33.14
N SER A 184 -10.99 9.14 32.17
CA SER A 184 -10.67 8.00 31.30
C SER A 184 -9.42 8.30 30.46
N ILE A 185 -8.62 7.27 30.18
CA ILE A 185 -7.28 7.44 29.58
C ILE A 185 -7.36 8.11 28.21
N TYR A 186 -8.34 7.75 27.38
CA TYR A 186 -8.51 8.36 26.07
C TYR A 186 -8.95 9.83 26.19
N THR A 187 -9.97 10.11 27.00
CA THR A 187 -10.43 11.48 27.24
C THR A 187 -9.35 12.36 27.87
N ASN A 188 -8.54 11.83 28.78
CA ASN A 188 -7.43 12.56 29.40
C ASN A 188 -6.46 13.12 28.35
N TYR A 189 -6.04 12.29 27.39
CA TYR A 189 -5.11 12.74 26.34
C TYR A 189 -5.76 13.59 25.25
N LEU A 190 -7.08 13.45 25.02
CA LEU A 190 -7.82 14.41 24.18
C LEU A 190 -7.84 15.81 24.83
N VAL A 191 -8.16 15.88 26.13
CA VAL A 191 -8.17 17.13 26.91
C VAL A 191 -6.75 17.72 26.97
N GLU A 192 -5.74 16.92 27.30
CA GLU A 192 -4.34 17.35 27.35
C GLU A 192 -3.89 17.94 26.00
N GLY A 193 -4.18 17.26 24.89
CA GLY A 193 -3.81 17.71 23.55
C GLY A 193 -4.41 19.07 23.19
N ILE A 194 -5.69 19.28 23.47
CA ILE A 194 -6.36 20.57 23.24
C ILE A 194 -5.82 21.66 24.18
N LYS A 195 -5.70 21.35 25.47
CA LYS A 195 -5.36 22.32 26.51
C LYS A 195 -3.91 22.82 26.40
N THR A 196 -2.99 21.94 26.02
CA THR A 196 -1.56 22.27 25.93
C THR A 196 -1.14 22.73 24.54
N GLY A 197 -1.97 22.49 23.52
CA GLY A 197 -1.59 22.68 22.12
C GLY A 197 -0.68 21.58 21.57
N ALA A 198 -0.27 20.59 22.38
CA ALA A 198 0.62 19.53 21.93
C ALA A 198 -0.01 18.61 20.86
N ALA A 199 -1.32 18.71 20.65
CA ALA A 199 -2.00 18.05 19.55
C ALA A 199 -1.79 18.74 18.19
N ASP A 200 -1.39 20.02 18.13
CA ASP A 200 -1.03 20.71 16.88
C ASP A 200 0.32 20.17 16.38
N GLN A 201 0.27 19.28 15.38
CA GLN A 201 1.47 18.58 14.89
C GLN A 201 2.11 19.27 13.71
N ASP A 202 1.35 20.08 12.96
CA ASP A 202 1.86 20.84 11.83
C ASP A 202 2.21 22.31 12.16
N CYS A 203 2.01 22.69 13.42
CA CYS A 203 2.30 24.00 14.01
C CYS A 203 1.53 25.14 13.33
N ASP A 204 0.35 24.86 12.77
CA ASP A 204 -0.49 25.85 12.11
C ASP A 204 -1.39 26.66 13.08
N ARG A 205 -1.27 26.38 14.39
CA ARG A 205 -2.04 26.94 15.52
C ARG A 205 -3.49 26.50 15.56
N MET A 206 -3.87 25.53 14.77
CA MET A 206 -5.18 24.90 14.78
C MET A 206 -5.02 23.42 15.13
N ILE A 207 -6.05 22.85 15.76
CA ILE A 207 -6.08 21.43 16.09
C ILE A 207 -7.19 20.81 15.27
N SER A 208 -6.80 20.03 14.26
CA SER A 208 -7.71 19.23 13.46
C SER A 208 -8.08 17.90 14.13
N VAL A 209 -9.16 17.28 13.68
CA VAL A 209 -9.66 16.02 14.25
C VAL A 209 -8.62 14.89 14.15
N ASP A 210 -7.88 14.79 13.03
CA ASP A 210 -6.84 13.77 12.87
C ASP A 210 -5.63 14.02 13.76
N GLU A 211 -5.20 15.26 13.91
CA GLU A 211 -4.11 15.66 14.80
C GLU A 211 -4.41 15.36 16.27
N LEU A 212 -5.61 15.75 16.72
CA LEU A 212 -6.08 15.44 18.06
C LEU A 212 -6.13 13.94 18.32
N HIS A 213 -6.62 13.17 17.34
CA HIS A 213 -6.67 11.72 17.45
C HIS A 213 -5.28 11.08 17.48
N GLU A 214 -4.38 11.45 16.59
CA GLU A 214 -3.03 10.87 16.52
C GLU A 214 -2.21 11.19 17.77
N TYR A 215 -2.33 12.42 18.30
CA TYR A 215 -1.73 12.77 19.59
C TYR A 215 -2.25 11.87 20.72
N ALA A 216 -3.58 11.80 20.87
CA ALA A 216 -4.19 11.02 21.94
C ALA A 216 -3.88 9.53 21.78
N LYS A 217 -3.91 9.00 20.56
CA LYS A 217 -3.57 7.60 20.25
C LYS A 217 -2.12 7.28 20.60
N GLY A 218 -1.16 8.14 20.24
CA GLY A 218 0.25 7.93 20.58
C GLY A 218 0.47 7.86 22.09
N LYS A 219 -0.17 8.75 22.85
CA LYS A 219 -0.11 8.77 24.32
C LYS A 219 -0.83 7.58 24.96
N VAL A 220 -2.04 7.25 24.50
CA VAL A 220 -2.80 6.08 24.98
C VAL A 220 -2.01 4.80 24.71
N GLN A 221 -1.45 4.61 23.52
CA GLN A 221 -0.68 3.40 23.20
C GLN A 221 0.63 3.29 23.98
N ALA A 222 1.22 4.43 24.38
CA ALA A 222 2.37 4.45 25.28
C ALA A 222 1.98 4.09 26.72
N ALA A 223 0.83 4.58 27.21
CA ALA A 223 0.36 4.32 28.57
C ALA A 223 -0.27 2.93 28.73
N VAL A 224 -1.09 2.51 27.76
CA VAL A 224 -1.83 1.24 27.73
C VAL A 224 -1.77 0.63 26.32
N PRO A 225 -0.74 -0.18 26.00
CA PRO A 225 -0.56 -0.75 24.66
C PRO A 225 -1.72 -1.62 24.14
N ALA A 226 -2.56 -2.14 25.05
CA ALA A 226 -3.74 -2.94 24.71
C ALA A 226 -4.93 -2.10 24.20
N MET A 227 -4.99 -0.82 24.54
CA MET A 227 -6.04 0.10 24.10
C MET A 227 -5.66 0.67 22.73
N LYS A 228 -6.53 0.51 21.73
CA LYS A 228 -6.24 0.88 20.34
C LYS A 228 -7.26 1.88 19.81
N PRO A 229 -7.16 3.16 20.15
CA PRO A 229 -8.06 4.16 19.59
C PRO A 229 -8.00 4.19 18.05
N GLU A 230 -9.16 4.34 17.42
CA GLU A 230 -9.30 4.41 15.97
C GLU A 230 -10.13 5.62 15.52
N ILE A 231 -9.80 6.12 14.34
CA ILE A 231 -10.49 7.23 13.66
C ILE A 231 -11.03 6.76 12.31
N TYR A 232 -12.29 7.08 12.07
CA TYR A 232 -13.01 6.77 10.84
C TYR A 232 -13.57 8.06 10.27
N ALA A 233 -13.13 8.47 9.08
CA ALA A 233 -13.68 9.66 8.46
C ALA A 233 -14.11 9.44 7.01
N ILE A 234 -15.14 10.19 6.62
CA ILE A 234 -15.70 10.26 5.27
C ILE A 234 -15.39 11.64 4.69
N LYS A 235 -15.05 11.69 3.39
CA LYS A 235 -14.60 12.91 2.67
C LYS A 235 -13.36 13.51 3.35
N GLU A 236 -13.36 14.82 3.61
CA GLU A 236 -12.27 15.52 4.29
C GLU A 236 -12.50 15.59 5.81
N GLY A 237 -13.32 14.70 6.39
CA GLY A 237 -13.66 14.70 7.82
C GLY A 237 -12.46 14.67 8.77
N TYR A 238 -11.32 14.10 8.34
CA TYR A 238 -10.06 14.15 9.08
C TYR A 238 -9.61 15.60 9.37
N LYS A 239 -9.84 16.52 8.44
CA LYS A 239 -9.37 17.91 8.50
C LYS A 239 -10.39 18.89 9.08
N ILE A 240 -11.43 18.40 9.75
CA ILE A 240 -12.34 19.27 10.50
C ILE A 240 -11.55 19.91 11.65
N LEU A 241 -11.64 21.23 11.80
CA LEU A 241 -10.94 21.97 12.85
C LEU A 241 -11.80 22.02 14.13
N LEU A 242 -11.24 21.56 15.26
CA LEU A 242 -11.93 21.52 16.55
C LEU A 242 -11.56 22.72 17.43
N ALA A 243 -10.27 22.97 17.62
CA ALA A 243 -9.75 23.97 18.56
C ALA A 243 -8.58 24.77 17.98
N LYS A 244 -8.22 25.86 18.65
CA LYS A 244 -6.96 26.59 18.44
C LYS A 244 -5.91 26.08 19.42
N ALA A 245 -4.66 26.04 18.98
CA ALA A 245 -3.53 25.72 19.85
C ALA A 245 -3.06 26.99 20.59
N PRO A 246 -2.87 26.94 21.92
CA PRO A 246 -2.33 28.06 22.69
C PRO A 246 -0.89 28.39 22.28
N ILE A 247 -0.54 29.69 22.31
CA ILE A 247 0.82 30.18 22.01
C ILE A 247 1.72 29.81 23.19
N ILE A 248 2.68 28.91 22.97
CA ILE A 248 3.78 28.69 23.91
C ILE A 248 4.85 29.75 23.63
N GLU A 249 4.88 30.82 24.41
CA GLU A 249 6.09 31.65 24.51
C GLU A 249 7.18 30.79 25.16
N THR A 250 8.12 30.30 24.35
CA THR A 250 9.31 29.62 24.87
C THR A 250 10.20 30.64 25.58
N LEU A 251 10.04 30.76 26.90
CA LEU A 251 11.10 31.26 27.78
C LEU A 251 12.34 30.35 27.59
N PRO A 252 13.55 30.89 27.44
CA PRO A 252 14.74 30.07 27.25
C PRO A 252 14.96 29.18 28.48
N LEU A 253 15.02 27.86 28.26
CA LEU A 253 15.40 26.89 29.28
C LEU A 253 16.84 27.13 29.74
N SER A 254 17.00 27.68 30.93
CA SER A 254 18.21 27.53 31.72
C SER A 254 18.37 26.06 32.11
N SER A 255 19.56 25.51 31.87
CA SER A 255 19.99 24.17 32.24
C SER A 255 19.86 23.93 33.76
N PRO A 256 19.35 22.77 34.23
CA PRO A 256 19.48 22.38 35.61
C PRO A 256 20.81 21.62 35.82
N GLU A 257 21.77 22.25 36.49
CA GLU A 257 22.86 21.54 37.15
C GLU A 257 22.31 20.79 38.38
N GLU A 258 22.51 19.49 38.42
CA GLU A 258 22.31 18.65 39.61
C GLU A 258 23.23 19.13 40.75
N LYS A 259 22.63 19.61 41.84
CA LYS A 259 23.26 19.62 43.15
C LYS A 259 22.65 18.50 43.99
N LEU A 260 23.36 17.38 44.07
CA LEU A 260 23.25 16.50 45.23
C LEU A 260 24.32 16.90 46.25
N SER A 261 23.84 17.23 47.44
CA SER A 261 24.56 17.70 48.61
C SER A 261 25.55 16.68 49.18
N THR A 262 26.79 17.10 49.41
CA THR A 262 27.61 16.60 50.53
C THR A 262 28.05 17.76 51.42
N ASN A 263 27.37 17.84 52.55
CA ASN A 263 27.71 18.40 53.85
C ASN A 263 29.12 19.00 54.12
N VAL A 264 29.06 20.19 54.75
CA VAL A 264 29.85 20.69 55.93
C VAL A 264 31.10 21.57 55.65
N PRO A 265 31.37 22.60 56.50
CA PRO A 265 31.61 23.98 56.03
C PRO A 265 33.01 24.57 56.35
N ASN A 266 33.14 25.84 55.94
CA ASN A 266 34.00 26.91 56.47
C ASN A 266 35.49 26.90 56.10
N SER A 267 35.90 27.91 55.32
CA SER A 267 36.56 29.13 55.82
C SER A 267 37.36 29.85 54.72
N GLY A 268 37.49 31.18 54.81
CA GLY A 268 38.70 31.85 54.33
C GLY A 268 38.63 32.65 53.01
N LYS A 269 38.14 33.89 53.13
CA LYS A 269 38.78 35.15 52.66
C LYS A 269 39.95 35.10 51.64
N LYS A 270 39.82 36.00 50.64
CA LYS A 270 40.79 37.04 50.14
C LYS A 270 41.38 36.91 48.71
N ASN A 271 41.10 38.00 47.96
CA ASN A 271 42.01 38.90 47.22
C ASN A 271 42.66 38.52 45.86
N ILE A 272 42.19 39.21 44.81
CA ILE A 272 42.81 40.32 44.02
C ILE A 272 44.25 40.17 43.45
N SER A 273 44.37 40.62 42.18
CA SER A 273 45.57 41.07 41.40
C SER A 273 46.46 39.97 40.80
N SER A 274 47.11 40.10 39.64
CA SER A 274 47.43 41.22 38.74
C SER A 274 48.07 40.66 37.44
N ALA A 275 48.09 41.46 36.38
CA ALA A 275 48.61 41.19 35.02
C ALA A 275 50.18 41.22 34.89
N PRO A 276 50.78 41.43 33.68
CA PRO A 276 51.27 40.42 32.73
C PRO A 276 52.79 40.56 32.40
N ALA A 277 53.37 39.68 31.57
CA ALA A 277 54.68 39.95 30.95
C ALA A 277 54.86 39.28 29.56
N GLN A 278 55.38 40.09 28.64
CA GLN A 278 55.67 39.86 27.23
C GLN A 278 56.99 39.10 27.03
N VAL A 279 57.11 38.28 25.96
CA VAL A 279 58.33 38.17 25.13
C VAL A 279 57.97 37.70 23.69
N GLN A 280 58.49 38.40 22.69
CA GLN A 280 58.74 38.02 21.28
C GLN A 280 60.17 38.59 20.96
N PRO A 281 60.86 38.34 19.81
CA PRO A 281 60.46 37.66 18.55
C PRO A 281 61.58 36.73 17.93
N LEU A 282 61.30 36.04 16.81
CA LEU A 282 61.98 36.17 15.48
C LEU A 282 61.75 34.96 14.54
N LEU A 283 61.75 35.29 13.24
CA LEU A 283 61.36 34.60 12.01
C LEU A 283 62.10 33.29 11.64
N ASP A 284 61.40 32.32 11.01
CA ASP A 284 61.57 31.99 9.57
C ASP A 284 60.65 30.84 9.04
N LEU A 285 59.98 31.15 7.91
CA LEU A 285 59.59 30.33 6.74
C LEU A 285 58.99 28.91 6.87
N VAL A 286 57.70 28.76 6.53
CA VAL A 286 57.07 27.93 5.45
C VAL A 286 55.53 27.91 5.65
N PRO A 287 54.68 28.20 4.64
CA PRO A 287 53.24 28.26 4.84
C PRO A 287 52.60 26.86 4.73
N ILE A 288 52.15 26.30 5.84
CA ILE A 288 51.21 25.17 5.85
C ILE A 288 49.81 25.75 6.08
N SER A 289 48.96 25.65 5.06
CA SER A 289 47.55 26.00 5.13
C SER A 289 46.82 25.10 6.13
N SER A 290 46.55 25.59 7.33
CA SER A 290 45.65 24.96 8.29
C SER A 290 44.20 25.36 7.99
N ASN A 291 43.61 24.70 6.98
CA ASN A 291 42.15 24.58 6.92
C ASN A 291 41.72 23.68 8.07
N SER A 292 41.41 24.30 9.21
CA SER A 292 40.61 23.65 10.26
C SER A 292 39.23 23.37 9.66
N PRO A 293 38.71 22.13 9.72
CA PRO A 293 37.38 21.86 9.21
C PRO A 293 36.39 22.58 10.11
N THR A 294 35.76 23.61 9.57
CA THR A 294 34.56 24.22 10.12
C THR A 294 33.55 23.09 10.26
N LEU A 295 33.11 22.82 11.50
CA LEU A 295 31.95 21.99 11.77
C LEU A 295 30.81 22.53 10.91
N GLN A 296 30.44 21.78 9.87
CA GLN A 296 29.28 22.10 9.05
C GLN A 296 28.07 22.05 9.97
N GLU A 297 27.56 23.22 10.34
CA GLU A 297 26.20 23.38 10.84
C GLU A 297 25.28 22.74 9.81
N THR A 298 24.68 21.60 10.18
CA THR A 298 23.70 20.90 9.35
C THR A 298 22.55 21.86 9.07
N SER A 299 22.46 22.34 7.83
CA SER A 299 21.33 23.16 7.40
C SER A 299 20.03 22.38 7.63
N PRO A 300 19.00 22.98 8.25
CA PRO A 300 17.72 22.29 8.43
C PRO A 300 17.17 21.88 7.06
N LEU A 301 16.74 20.61 6.97
CA LEU A 301 16.13 20.06 5.75
C LEU A 301 15.05 20.99 5.21
N SER A 302 15.02 21.19 3.90
CA SER A 302 13.96 21.99 3.30
C SER A 302 12.59 21.35 3.57
N ARG A 303 11.54 22.17 3.65
CA ARG A 303 10.16 21.70 3.89
C ARG A 303 9.72 20.65 2.86
N GLU A 304 10.19 20.76 1.63
CA GLU A 304 9.92 19.78 0.56
C GLU A 304 10.64 18.45 0.80
N GLU A 305 11.91 18.47 1.19
CA GLU A 305 12.67 17.25 1.50
C GLU A 305 12.09 16.49 2.69
N TYR A 306 11.71 17.21 3.76
CA TYR A 306 11.02 16.61 4.91
C TYR A 306 9.72 15.93 4.48
N ARG A 307 8.92 16.60 3.65
CA ARG A 307 7.67 16.06 3.12
C ARG A 307 7.90 14.79 2.29
N HIS A 308 8.87 14.82 1.36
CA HIS A 308 9.18 13.65 0.53
C HIS A 308 9.69 12.47 1.35
N ARG A 309 10.50 12.73 2.38
CA ARG A 309 10.95 11.72 3.36
C ARG A 309 9.78 11.07 4.09
N GLN A 310 8.89 11.87 4.69
CA GLN A 310 7.74 11.34 5.43
C GLN A 310 6.78 10.55 4.53
N ILE A 311 6.59 11.01 3.28
CA ILE A 311 5.81 10.27 2.29
C ILE A 311 6.43 8.90 2.02
N LEU A 312 7.74 8.81 1.81
CA LEU A 312 8.42 7.54 1.59
C LEU A 312 8.25 6.60 2.80
N LEU A 313 8.55 7.07 4.02
CA LEU A 313 8.45 6.27 5.24
C LEU A 313 7.03 5.72 5.45
N ASN A 314 6.00 6.56 5.23
CA ASN A 314 4.61 6.14 5.30
C ASN A 314 4.24 5.12 4.22
N LYS A 315 4.77 5.28 3.00
CA LYS A 315 4.56 4.31 1.91
C LYS A 315 5.19 2.97 2.22
N VAL A 316 6.43 2.94 2.72
CA VAL A 316 7.12 1.69 3.13
C VAL A 316 6.36 1.02 4.28
N ARG A 317 5.96 1.79 5.31
CA ARG A 317 5.18 1.26 6.44
C ARG A 317 3.86 0.64 6.00
N ASN A 318 3.09 1.35 5.18
CA ASN A 318 1.78 0.87 4.74
C ASN A 318 1.89 -0.35 3.81
N ALA A 319 2.89 -0.38 2.92
CA ALA A 319 3.08 -1.48 1.97
C ALA A 319 3.55 -2.76 2.67
N TRP A 320 4.57 -2.67 3.52
CA TRP A 320 5.25 -3.85 4.06
C TRP A 320 4.89 -4.18 5.49
N ILE A 321 4.72 -3.18 6.37
CA ILE A 321 4.39 -3.45 7.77
C ILE A 321 2.91 -3.78 7.91
N LYS A 322 2.03 -2.84 7.54
CA LYS A 322 0.57 -3.05 7.59
C LYS A 322 0.07 -4.02 6.52
N GLY A 323 0.73 -4.04 5.36
CA GLY A 323 0.33 -4.85 4.21
C GLY A 323 0.79 -6.30 4.25
N VAL A 324 1.96 -6.58 4.86
CA VAL A 324 2.60 -7.91 4.82
C VAL A 324 2.89 -8.44 6.23
N LEU A 325 3.63 -7.71 7.07
CA LEU A 325 4.05 -8.21 8.39
C LEU A 325 2.85 -8.48 9.32
N GLU A 326 1.98 -7.49 9.49
CA GLU A 326 0.78 -7.59 10.34
C GLU A 326 -0.27 -8.57 9.79
N LYS A 327 -0.25 -8.81 8.47
CA LYS A 327 -1.15 -9.76 7.78
C LYS A 327 -0.49 -11.11 7.49
N SER A 328 0.67 -11.38 8.07
CA SER A 328 1.40 -12.63 7.84
C SER A 328 0.61 -13.86 8.29
N LEU A 329 0.99 -15.04 7.78
CA LEU A 329 0.27 -16.29 8.05
C LEU A 329 0.15 -16.58 9.55
N HIS A 330 1.16 -16.22 10.37
CA HIS A 330 1.10 -16.33 11.84
C HIS A 330 -0.06 -15.52 12.44
N GLY A 331 -0.23 -14.26 12.03
CA GLY A 331 -1.37 -13.44 12.47
C GLY A 331 -2.71 -13.99 11.98
N GLN A 332 -2.75 -14.54 10.75
CA GLN A 332 -3.98 -15.09 10.20
C GLN A 332 -4.35 -16.49 10.73
N VAL A 333 -3.38 -17.29 11.20
CA VAL A 333 -3.58 -18.58 11.88
C VAL A 333 -4.32 -18.37 13.18
N MET A 334 -3.91 -17.39 14.00
CA MET A 334 -4.59 -17.06 15.25
C MET A 334 -6.07 -16.68 15.00
N ILE A 335 -6.31 -15.85 13.99
CA ILE A 335 -7.67 -15.48 13.53
C ILE A 335 -8.45 -16.68 12.98
N ALA A 336 -7.78 -17.63 12.30
CA ALA A 336 -8.41 -18.82 11.74
C ALA A 336 -8.76 -19.87 12.80
N LEU A 337 -7.99 -19.96 13.89
CA LEU A 337 -8.22 -20.86 15.01
C LEU A 337 -9.22 -20.30 16.04
N GLY A 338 -9.74 -19.09 15.83
CA GLY A 338 -10.68 -18.43 16.76
C GLY A 338 -10.02 -17.98 18.07
N LEU A 339 -8.69 -17.91 18.10
CA LEU A 339 -7.92 -17.48 19.25
C LEU A 339 -7.78 -15.95 19.22
N GLU A 340 -8.13 -15.28 20.33
CA GLU A 340 -8.03 -13.82 20.45
C GLU A 340 -6.61 -13.32 20.16
N GLU A 341 -6.55 -12.13 19.54
CA GLU A 341 -5.35 -11.45 19.04
C GLU A 341 -4.27 -11.21 20.12
N ARG A 342 -3.49 -12.24 20.45
CA ARG A 342 -2.25 -12.12 21.23
C ARG A 342 -1.06 -11.89 20.31
N PHE A 343 -1.09 -10.79 19.54
CA PHE A 343 -0.01 -10.39 18.61
C PHE A 343 1.34 -10.10 19.28
N ASN A 344 1.40 -10.03 20.62
CA ASN A 344 2.56 -9.56 21.37
C ASN A 344 3.18 -10.59 22.33
N MET A 345 2.73 -11.86 22.35
CA MET A 345 3.21 -12.83 23.35
C MET A 345 4.23 -13.85 22.85
N VAL A 346 4.46 -13.96 21.53
CA VAL A 346 5.48 -14.85 20.99
C VAL A 346 6.57 -13.98 20.37
N GLU A 347 7.61 -13.69 21.17
CA GLU A 347 8.88 -13.19 20.64
C GLU A 347 9.35 -14.11 19.50
N SER A 348 9.96 -13.52 18.47
CA SER A 348 10.33 -14.14 17.18
C SER A 348 10.58 -15.66 17.30
N PRO A 349 9.83 -16.54 16.58
CA PRO A 349 9.83 -17.98 16.85
C PRO A 349 11.22 -18.64 16.73
N ALA A 350 12.07 -18.12 15.84
CA ALA A 350 13.35 -18.73 15.49
C ALA A 350 14.50 -18.19 16.35
N ALA A 351 15.34 -19.10 16.86
CA ALA A 351 16.62 -18.72 17.45
C ALA A 351 17.52 -18.08 16.38
N LEU A 352 18.19 -16.98 16.72
CA LEU A 352 19.07 -16.26 15.79
C LEU A 352 20.53 -16.52 16.19
N VAL A 353 21.38 -16.80 15.20
CA VAL A 353 22.83 -16.93 15.39
C VAL A 353 23.51 -15.78 14.66
N TRP A 354 24.38 -15.07 15.35
CA TRP A 354 25.12 -13.91 14.85
C TRP A 354 26.56 -14.32 14.52
N GLU A 355 27.05 -13.85 13.37
CA GLU A 355 28.42 -14.05 12.88
C GLU A 355 28.97 -12.72 12.36
N THR A 356 30.20 -12.36 12.75
CA THR A 356 30.94 -11.21 12.19
C THR A 356 32.30 -11.67 11.72
N PHE A 357 32.96 -10.87 10.88
CA PHE A 357 34.28 -11.20 10.34
C PHE A 357 35.33 -11.51 11.42
N ASN A 358 35.16 -10.98 12.65
CA ASN A 358 36.12 -11.07 13.75
C ASN A 358 35.63 -11.88 14.97
N GLN A 359 34.40 -12.42 14.97
CA GLN A 359 33.89 -13.21 16.10
C GLN A 359 33.20 -14.50 15.64
N PRO A 360 33.45 -15.64 16.32
CA PRO A 360 32.80 -16.91 16.02
C PRO A 360 31.29 -16.85 16.29
N GLN A 361 30.55 -17.79 15.70
CA GLN A 361 29.09 -17.88 15.78
C GLN A 361 28.59 -17.86 17.24
N GLN A 362 27.79 -16.85 17.57
CA GLN A 362 27.16 -16.71 18.88
C GLN A 362 25.64 -16.73 18.76
N THR A 363 24.97 -17.47 19.63
CA THR A 363 23.50 -17.46 19.68
C THR A 363 23.03 -16.18 20.35
N LEU A 364 22.09 -15.47 19.73
CA LEU A 364 21.47 -14.30 20.32
C LEU A 364 20.65 -14.70 21.57
N PRO A 365 20.85 -14.04 22.73
CA PRO A 365 20.04 -14.27 23.91
C PRO A 365 18.55 -14.02 23.64
N LEU A 366 17.68 -14.84 24.23
CA LEU A 366 16.22 -14.64 24.22
C LEU A 366 15.89 -13.21 24.71
N GLY A 367 15.07 -12.47 23.95
CA GLY A 367 14.67 -11.09 24.23
C GLY A 367 15.54 -9.97 23.60
N LYS A 368 16.74 -10.25 23.07
CA LYS A 368 17.51 -9.24 22.31
C LYS A 368 16.99 -9.11 20.88
N LYS A 369 16.68 -7.90 20.44
CA LYS A 369 16.17 -7.65 19.08
C LYS A 369 17.32 -7.59 18.09
N VAL A 370 17.03 -7.95 16.84
CA VAL A 370 17.98 -7.84 15.71
C VAL A 370 18.52 -6.43 15.56
N ILE A 371 17.69 -5.41 15.85
CA ILE A 371 18.10 -4.01 15.76
C ILE A 371 19.25 -3.67 16.72
N ASP A 372 19.29 -4.27 17.91
CA ASP A 372 20.31 -3.97 18.91
C ASP A 372 21.70 -4.43 18.46
N GLN A 373 21.79 -5.55 17.72
CA GLN A 373 23.04 -6.00 17.11
C GLN A 373 23.38 -5.23 15.83
N PHE A 374 22.36 -4.89 15.05
CA PHE A 374 22.54 -4.09 13.86
C PHE A 374 23.09 -2.69 14.19
N ASP A 375 22.75 -2.13 15.35
CA ASP A 375 23.30 -0.86 15.84
C ASP A 375 24.78 -0.97 16.28
N GLN A 376 25.20 -2.14 16.80
CA GLN A 376 26.58 -2.36 17.24
C GLN A 376 27.60 -2.37 16.09
N LEU A 377 27.14 -2.52 14.84
CA LEU A 377 27.99 -2.44 13.65
C LEU A 377 28.46 -1.02 13.31
N GLY A 378 27.88 0.02 13.93
CA GLY A 378 28.23 1.40 13.66
C GLY A 378 27.69 1.94 12.32
N MET A 379 28.27 3.06 11.86
CA MET A 379 27.87 3.72 10.61
C MET A 379 28.32 2.92 9.38
N GLY A 380 27.53 2.93 8.31
CA GLY A 380 27.81 2.14 7.09
C GLY A 380 27.55 0.64 7.26
N ARG A 381 26.69 0.28 8.21
CA ARG A 381 26.38 -1.11 8.59
C ARG A 381 25.81 -1.95 7.44
N THR A 382 26.37 -3.14 7.29
CA THR A 382 25.95 -4.10 6.27
C THR A 382 25.73 -5.50 6.84
N LEU A 383 24.57 -6.09 6.58
CA LEU A 383 24.11 -7.31 7.23
C LEU A 383 23.54 -8.31 6.21
N LEU A 384 23.94 -9.58 6.33
CA LEU A 384 23.36 -10.69 5.59
C LEU A 384 22.41 -11.49 6.47
N ILE A 385 21.17 -11.75 6.05
CA ILE A 385 20.23 -12.64 6.75
C ILE A 385 20.11 -13.94 5.95
N LEU A 386 20.60 -15.03 6.54
CA LEU A 386 20.57 -16.38 6.00
C LEU A 386 19.60 -17.26 6.78
N GLY A 387 19.08 -18.30 6.13
CA GLY A 387 18.18 -19.26 6.76
C GLY A 387 17.55 -20.23 5.77
N GLU A 388 17.01 -21.32 6.26
CA GLU A 388 16.30 -22.32 5.45
C GLU A 388 14.98 -21.78 4.85
N PRO A 389 14.43 -22.40 3.80
CA PRO A 389 13.13 -22.01 3.26
C PRO A 389 12.03 -22.02 4.34
N GLY A 390 11.29 -20.92 4.46
CA GLY A 390 10.23 -20.80 5.47
C GLY A 390 10.72 -20.64 6.91
N SER A 391 12.01 -20.35 7.15
CA SER A 391 12.56 -20.09 8.49
C SER A 391 12.12 -18.76 9.10
N GLY A 392 11.62 -17.81 8.30
CA GLY A 392 11.20 -16.49 8.75
C GLY A 392 12.09 -15.32 8.33
N LYS A 393 13.07 -15.50 7.43
CA LYS A 393 13.97 -14.42 6.95
C LYS A 393 13.25 -13.10 6.59
N THR A 394 12.22 -13.17 5.74
CA THR A 394 11.44 -11.99 5.35
C THR A 394 10.72 -11.36 6.56
N ILE A 395 10.24 -12.18 7.50
CA ILE A 395 9.63 -11.66 8.74
C ILE A 395 10.67 -10.94 9.59
N THR A 396 11.85 -11.52 9.80
CA THR A 396 12.97 -10.88 10.51
C THR A 396 13.41 -9.58 9.84
N LEU A 397 13.50 -9.55 8.51
CA LEU A 397 13.80 -8.33 7.74
C LEU A 397 12.72 -7.25 7.94
N LEU A 398 11.44 -7.64 7.94
CA LEU A 398 10.33 -6.70 8.12
C LEU A 398 10.16 -6.22 9.57
N GLU A 399 10.50 -7.05 10.56
CA GLU A 399 10.60 -6.64 11.97
C GLU A 399 11.69 -5.59 12.15
N LEU A 400 12.87 -5.83 11.56
CA LEU A 400 13.95 -4.85 11.52
C LEU A 400 13.50 -3.57 10.79
N ALA A 401 12.81 -3.71 9.65
CA ALA A 401 12.27 -2.58 8.90
C ALA A 401 11.31 -1.72 9.74
N ARG A 402 10.38 -2.35 10.48
CA ARG A 402 9.43 -1.66 11.36
C ARG A 402 10.17 -0.79 12.38
N ASP A 403 11.15 -1.37 13.04
CA ASP A 403 11.88 -0.70 14.11
C ASP A 403 12.77 0.42 13.55
N LEU A 404 13.39 0.22 12.38
CA LEU A 404 14.15 1.27 11.65
C LEU A 404 13.25 2.41 11.16
N ILE A 405 12.05 2.13 10.64
CA ILE A 405 11.09 3.17 10.21
C ILE A 405 10.67 4.02 11.41
N ASN A 406 10.39 3.39 12.55
CA ASN A 406 10.01 4.09 13.78
C ASN A 406 11.10 5.07 14.23
N ARG A 407 12.38 4.70 14.07
CA ARG A 407 13.51 5.57 14.40
C ARG A 407 13.68 6.69 13.36
N ALA A 408 13.67 6.35 12.07
CA ALA A 408 13.82 7.32 10.97
C ALA A 408 12.69 8.36 10.90
N GLN A 409 11.53 8.09 11.50
CA GLN A 409 10.45 9.07 11.69
C GLN A 409 10.72 10.06 12.82
N ARG A 410 11.42 9.64 13.88
CA ARG A 410 11.76 10.48 15.04
C ARG A 410 13.02 11.30 14.80
N ASP A 411 13.99 10.71 14.13
CA ASP A 411 15.26 11.35 13.80
C ASP A 411 15.41 11.49 12.27
N VAL A 412 15.54 12.74 11.83
CA VAL A 412 15.59 13.11 10.41
C VAL A 412 16.99 12.86 9.82
N ASN A 413 18.02 12.74 10.65
CA ASN A 413 19.40 12.49 10.22
C ASN A 413 19.66 11.02 9.88
N LEU A 414 18.82 10.10 10.36
CA LEU A 414 18.95 8.68 10.05
C LEU A 414 18.57 8.38 8.59
N PRO A 415 19.16 7.38 7.94
CA PRO A 415 18.78 7.00 6.59
C PRO A 415 17.35 6.44 6.51
N MET A 416 16.71 6.58 5.36
CA MET A 416 15.34 6.10 5.14
C MET A 416 15.34 4.61 4.77
N PRO A 417 14.78 3.70 5.59
CA PRO A 417 14.68 2.29 5.25
C PRO A 417 13.71 2.04 4.10
N VAL A 418 14.18 1.32 3.09
CA VAL A 418 13.39 0.92 1.90
C VAL A 418 13.49 -0.59 1.69
N VAL A 419 12.34 -1.26 1.57
CA VAL A 419 12.29 -2.71 1.33
C VAL A 419 12.13 -2.99 -0.16
N LEU A 420 13.08 -3.67 -0.79
CA LEU A 420 13.06 -3.98 -2.21
C LEU A 420 13.33 -5.47 -2.42
N ASN A 421 12.78 -6.05 -3.48
CA ASN A 421 13.01 -7.47 -3.79
C ASN A 421 13.97 -7.60 -4.98
N LEU A 422 15.05 -8.34 -4.80
CA LEU A 422 16.12 -8.50 -5.78
C LEU A 422 15.69 -9.25 -7.05
N SER A 423 14.61 -10.05 -6.99
CA SER A 423 14.10 -10.81 -8.15
C SER A 423 13.73 -9.92 -9.35
N SER A 424 13.44 -8.63 -9.14
CA SER A 424 13.12 -7.69 -10.22
C SER A 424 14.34 -7.25 -11.03
N TRP A 425 15.58 -7.54 -10.56
CA TRP A 425 16.80 -7.20 -11.27
C TRP A 425 16.97 -8.05 -12.54
N LYS A 426 17.22 -7.38 -13.67
CA LYS A 426 17.21 -8.00 -15.01
C LYS A 426 18.60 -8.28 -15.58
N GLY A 427 19.66 -7.75 -14.95
CA GLY A 427 21.04 -7.87 -15.43
C GLY A 427 21.36 -7.07 -16.68
N GLY A 428 22.47 -7.45 -17.33
CA GLY A 428 22.99 -6.77 -18.52
C GLY A 428 23.80 -5.51 -18.19
N LYS A 429 23.52 -4.39 -18.88
CA LYS A 429 24.18 -3.09 -18.66
C LYS A 429 23.59 -2.27 -17.50
N GLN A 430 22.56 -2.79 -16.81
CA GLN A 430 21.86 -2.07 -15.74
C GLN A 430 22.70 -2.08 -14.44
N THR A 431 22.98 -0.90 -13.88
CA THR A 431 23.63 -0.78 -12.57
C THR A 431 22.63 -0.97 -11.42
N ILE A 432 23.11 -1.26 -10.21
CA ILE A 432 22.25 -1.31 -9.01
C ILE A 432 21.62 0.06 -8.74
N ALA A 433 22.35 1.16 -8.95
CA ALA A 433 21.79 2.51 -8.80
C ALA A 433 20.61 2.76 -9.75
N ASP A 434 20.75 2.41 -11.04
CA ASP A 434 19.67 2.53 -12.02
C ASP A 434 18.47 1.66 -11.67
N TRP A 435 18.73 0.45 -11.17
CA TRP A 435 17.69 -0.46 -10.68
C TRP A 435 16.98 0.11 -9.45
N LEU A 436 17.70 0.63 -8.46
CA LEU A 436 17.13 1.26 -7.26
C LEU A 436 16.22 2.44 -7.63
N ILE A 437 16.68 3.33 -8.53
CA ILE A 437 15.87 4.46 -8.99
C ILE A 437 14.58 3.98 -9.67
N LEU A 438 14.69 2.93 -10.49
CA LEU A 438 13.54 2.32 -11.15
C LEU A 438 12.57 1.72 -10.12
N GLU A 439 13.06 1.01 -9.11
CA GLU A 439 12.21 0.35 -8.12
C GLU A 439 11.60 1.34 -7.12
N LEU A 440 12.34 2.37 -6.69
CA LEU A 440 11.80 3.48 -5.90
C LEU A 440 10.65 4.18 -6.65
N ASN A 441 10.78 4.35 -7.96
CA ASN A 441 9.72 4.89 -8.80
C ASN A 441 8.56 3.90 -8.96
N ASN A 442 8.84 2.64 -9.23
CA ASN A 442 7.84 1.62 -9.49
C ASN A 442 6.98 1.29 -8.27
N GLN A 443 7.62 1.16 -7.09
CA GLN A 443 7.00 0.63 -5.89
C GLN A 443 6.54 1.74 -4.95
N TYR A 444 7.37 2.76 -4.77
CA TYR A 444 7.12 3.86 -3.83
C TYR A 444 6.75 5.17 -4.53
N GLN A 445 6.73 5.19 -5.85
CA GLN A 445 6.39 6.37 -6.65
C GLN A 445 7.22 7.60 -6.26
N VAL A 446 8.51 7.38 -6.06
CA VAL A 446 9.50 8.45 -5.94
C VAL A 446 9.89 8.86 -7.36
N SER A 447 9.96 10.16 -7.65
CA SER A 447 10.42 10.62 -8.97
C SER A 447 11.85 10.15 -9.23
N LYS A 448 12.22 9.96 -10.51
CA LYS A 448 13.57 9.48 -10.83
C LYS A 448 14.64 10.51 -10.47
N GLU A 449 14.28 11.78 -10.49
CA GLU A 449 15.12 12.91 -10.12
C GLU A 449 15.44 12.87 -8.61
N ILE A 450 14.41 12.74 -7.77
CA ILE A 450 14.58 12.62 -6.32
C ILE A 450 15.31 11.32 -5.97
N GLY A 451 14.94 10.21 -6.62
CA GLY A 451 15.59 8.91 -6.42
C GLY A 451 17.09 8.94 -6.73
N LYS A 452 17.50 9.66 -7.80
CA LYS A 452 18.93 9.85 -8.11
C LYS A 452 19.67 10.60 -7.01
N VAL A 453 19.07 11.66 -6.47
CA VAL A 453 19.65 12.44 -5.37
C VAL A 453 19.81 11.55 -4.14
N TRP A 454 18.76 10.84 -3.72
CA TRP A 454 18.80 9.99 -2.53
C TRP A 454 19.79 8.83 -2.64
N VAL A 455 19.90 8.20 -3.82
CA VAL A 455 20.89 7.13 -4.05
C VAL A 455 22.30 7.69 -4.06
N LYS A 456 22.53 8.87 -4.65
CA LYS A 456 23.86 9.50 -4.71
C LYS A 456 24.34 10.01 -3.35
N GLU A 457 23.43 10.51 -2.53
CA GLU A 457 23.72 11.09 -1.20
C GLU A 457 23.67 10.05 -0.07
N GLY A 458 23.50 8.76 -0.37
CA GLY A 458 23.44 7.72 0.67
C GLY A 458 22.28 7.86 1.66
N LYS A 459 21.20 8.57 1.29
CA LYS A 459 20.05 8.85 2.19
C LYS A 459 19.16 7.63 2.47
N LEU A 460 19.46 6.48 1.89
CA LEU A 460 18.64 5.27 1.93
C LEU A 460 19.34 4.14 2.69
N LEU A 461 18.56 3.41 3.48
CA LEU A 461 18.95 2.15 4.09
C LEU A 461 18.25 1.02 3.32
N LEU A 462 19.03 0.20 2.62
CA LEU A 462 18.53 -0.77 1.67
C LEU A 462 18.21 -2.10 2.36
N LEU A 463 16.94 -2.50 2.38
CA LEU A 463 16.48 -3.78 2.90
C LEU A 463 16.09 -4.68 1.72
N LEU A 464 17.04 -5.50 1.26
CA LEU A 464 16.95 -6.26 0.02
C LEU A 464 16.55 -7.71 0.32
N ASP A 465 15.35 -8.12 -0.10
CA ASP A 465 14.86 -9.49 0.06
C ASP A 465 15.05 -10.33 -1.21
N GLY A 466 15.21 -11.64 -1.03
CA GLY A 466 15.11 -12.62 -2.12
C GLY A 466 16.28 -12.68 -3.09
N LEU A 467 17.53 -12.64 -2.64
CA LEU A 467 18.69 -12.92 -3.51
C LEU A 467 18.60 -14.32 -4.15
N ASP A 468 18.06 -15.29 -3.43
CA ASP A 468 17.76 -16.65 -3.93
C ASP A 468 16.66 -16.66 -5.01
N GLU A 469 15.85 -15.62 -5.12
CA GLU A 469 14.77 -15.52 -6.10
C GLU A 469 15.22 -14.90 -7.43
N VAL A 470 16.44 -14.38 -7.49
CA VAL A 470 17.07 -13.91 -8.73
C VAL A 470 17.36 -15.11 -9.64
N ARG A 471 17.06 -14.95 -10.94
CA ARG A 471 17.26 -15.99 -11.97
C ARG A 471 18.70 -16.53 -11.92
N ASN A 472 18.82 -17.86 -11.88
CA ASN A 472 20.10 -18.56 -11.64
C ASN A 472 21.23 -18.11 -12.59
N ASN A 473 20.92 -17.84 -13.86
CA ASN A 473 21.91 -17.45 -14.87
C ASN A 473 22.47 -16.03 -14.69
N ILE A 474 21.81 -15.18 -13.91
CA ILE A 474 22.24 -13.80 -13.66
C ILE A 474 22.53 -13.55 -12.16
N ARG A 475 22.25 -14.50 -11.28
CA ARG A 475 22.39 -14.34 -9.82
C ARG A 475 23.82 -13.96 -9.40
N ASP A 476 24.85 -14.61 -9.94
CA ASP A 476 26.25 -14.25 -9.69
C ASP A 476 26.56 -12.81 -10.13
N ASN A 477 26.05 -12.39 -11.29
CA ASN A 477 26.22 -11.02 -11.80
C ASN A 477 25.52 -10.00 -10.88
N CYS A 478 24.38 -10.36 -10.27
CA CYS A 478 23.69 -9.52 -9.30
C CYS A 478 24.56 -9.31 -8.05
N THR A 479 25.18 -10.38 -7.55
CA THR A 479 26.09 -10.31 -6.40
C THR A 479 27.31 -9.44 -6.69
N GLN A 480 27.90 -9.57 -7.87
CA GLN A 480 29.01 -8.72 -8.30
C GLN A 480 28.59 -7.25 -8.40
N ALA A 481 27.41 -6.97 -8.96
CA ALA A 481 26.88 -5.61 -9.08
C ALA A 481 26.58 -4.98 -7.70
N LEU A 482 26.10 -5.77 -6.73
CA LEU A 482 25.91 -5.31 -5.34
C LEU A 482 27.23 -4.96 -4.66
N ASN A 483 28.26 -5.81 -4.81
CA ASN A 483 29.60 -5.52 -4.28
C ASN A 483 30.20 -4.26 -4.91
N GLN A 484 30.05 -4.08 -6.22
CA GLN A 484 30.50 -2.88 -6.92
C GLN A 484 29.77 -1.62 -6.42
N PHE A 485 28.46 -1.73 -6.17
CA PHE A 485 27.68 -0.63 -5.62
C PHE A 485 28.12 -0.25 -4.21
N LEU A 486 28.35 -1.24 -3.33
CA LEU A 486 28.88 -1.03 -1.98
C LEU A 486 30.26 -0.37 -1.99
N GLN A 487 31.13 -0.75 -2.93
CA GLN A 487 32.45 -0.11 -3.08
C GLN A 487 32.36 1.35 -3.55
N GLN A 488 31.37 1.68 -4.38
CA GLN A 488 31.18 3.03 -4.91
C GLN A 488 30.48 3.97 -3.91
N GLN A 489 29.57 3.43 -3.10
CA GLN A 489 28.65 4.18 -2.24
C GLN A 489 28.93 3.93 -0.76
N GLY A 490 30.20 3.77 -0.36
CA GLY A 490 30.68 3.15 0.90
C GLY A 490 30.06 3.58 2.24
N GLU A 491 29.16 4.56 2.26
CA GLU A 491 28.35 5.00 3.40
C GLU A 491 26.95 4.36 3.44
N THR A 492 26.51 3.66 2.38
CA THR A 492 25.14 3.13 2.27
C THR A 492 24.95 1.88 3.13
N GLU A 493 24.01 1.96 4.07
CA GLU A 493 23.59 0.83 4.89
C GLU A 493 22.76 -0.19 4.09
N MET A 494 23.05 -1.48 4.26
CA MET A 494 22.41 -2.53 3.46
C MET A 494 22.16 -3.81 4.25
N VAL A 495 20.95 -4.36 4.14
CA VAL A 495 20.60 -5.69 4.64
C VAL A 495 20.16 -6.55 3.46
N VAL A 496 20.72 -7.76 3.31
CA VAL A 496 20.38 -8.67 2.20
C VAL A 496 19.89 -10.02 2.75
N CYS A 497 18.80 -10.56 2.20
CA CYS A 497 18.29 -11.89 2.58
C CYS A 497 18.56 -12.93 1.49
N SER A 498 18.94 -14.16 1.90
CA SER A 498 19.09 -15.30 0.99
C SER A 498 18.88 -16.65 1.70
N ARG A 499 18.57 -17.70 0.94
CA ARG A 499 18.63 -19.09 1.44
C ARG A 499 20.09 -19.54 1.58
N ILE A 500 20.37 -20.35 2.61
CA ILE A 500 21.74 -20.84 2.89
C ILE A 500 22.30 -21.62 1.69
N LYS A 501 21.54 -22.57 1.14
CA LYS A 501 21.95 -23.40 -0.01
C LYS A 501 22.22 -22.55 -1.26
N ASP A 502 21.35 -21.59 -1.56
CA ASP A 502 21.50 -20.71 -2.72
C ASP A 502 22.67 -19.75 -2.60
N TYR A 503 22.91 -19.23 -1.38
CA TYR A 503 24.04 -18.34 -1.12
C TYR A 503 25.38 -19.10 -1.16
N THR A 504 25.41 -20.33 -0.66
CA THR A 504 26.61 -21.20 -0.68
C THR A 504 27.02 -21.66 -2.08
N ALA A 505 26.06 -21.74 -3.01
CA ALA A 505 26.32 -22.06 -4.41
C ALA A 505 26.88 -20.88 -5.25
N LEU A 506 26.93 -19.65 -4.71
CA LEU A 506 27.45 -18.49 -5.43
C LEU A 506 28.97 -18.57 -5.64
N LYS A 507 29.43 -18.11 -6.80
CA LYS A 507 30.87 -18.05 -7.12
C LYS A 507 31.59 -16.93 -6.39
N SER A 508 30.91 -15.80 -6.20
CA SER A 508 31.41 -14.64 -5.47
C SER A 508 30.50 -14.35 -4.28
N ARG A 509 31.08 -14.08 -3.10
CA ARG A 509 30.34 -13.73 -1.88
C ARG A 509 30.06 -12.23 -1.80
N LEU A 510 29.03 -11.85 -1.05
CA LEU A 510 28.77 -10.45 -0.73
C LEU A 510 29.78 -9.96 0.32
N HIS A 511 30.32 -8.76 0.12
CA HIS A 511 31.26 -8.13 1.05
C HIS A 511 30.49 -7.31 2.10
N LEU A 512 29.87 -8.00 3.07
CA LEU A 512 29.08 -7.41 4.16
C LEU A 512 29.82 -7.61 5.50
N GLN A 513 29.55 -6.73 6.48
CA GLN A 513 30.24 -6.74 7.78
C GLN A 513 29.81 -7.89 8.69
N ALA A 514 28.54 -8.31 8.62
CA ALA A 514 27.99 -9.34 9.49
C ALA A 514 26.97 -10.24 8.77
N ALA A 515 26.71 -11.39 9.37
CA ALA A 515 25.65 -12.31 8.97
C ALA A 515 24.83 -12.79 10.18
N ILE A 516 23.52 -12.89 10.00
CA ILE A 516 22.56 -13.55 10.90
C ILE A 516 22.08 -14.83 10.23
N TYR A 517 22.08 -15.93 10.98
CA TYR A 517 21.42 -17.17 10.61
C TYR A 517 20.15 -17.33 11.42
N VAL A 518 19.03 -17.36 10.70
CA VAL A 518 17.72 -17.73 11.25
C VAL A 518 17.68 -19.25 11.37
N GLN A 519 17.81 -19.74 12.60
CA GLN A 519 17.83 -21.18 12.89
C GLN A 519 16.43 -21.78 12.82
N PRO A 520 16.32 -23.08 12.50
CA PRO A 520 15.07 -23.82 12.68
C PRO A 520 14.59 -23.76 14.14
N LEU A 521 13.28 -23.92 14.33
CA LEU A 521 12.65 -23.97 15.65
C LEU A 521 13.20 -25.14 16.48
N LYS A 522 13.56 -24.85 17.73
CA LYS A 522 13.89 -25.90 18.71
C LYS A 522 12.62 -26.58 19.19
N ARG A 523 12.74 -27.85 19.61
CA ARG A 523 11.62 -28.67 20.12
C ARG A 523 10.83 -27.96 21.22
N GLU A 524 11.53 -27.32 22.16
CA GLU A 524 10.93 -26.57 23.26
C GLU A 524 10.04 -25.41 22.76
N GLN A 525 10.51 -24.67 21.76
CA GLN A 525 9.77 -23.55 21.16
C GLN A 525 8.52 -24.04 20.41
N ILE A 526 8.64 -25.17 19.70
CA ILE A 526 7.49 -25.81 19.03
C ILE A 526 6.44 -26.22 20.05
N GLN A 527 6.84 -26.85 21.15
CA GLN A 527 5.93 -27.31 22.19
C GLN A 527 5.27 -26.13 22.92
N GLN A 528 6.02 -25.08 23.25
CA GLN A 528 5.48 -23.85 23.83
C GLN A 528 4.44 -23.21 22.90
N TYR A 529 4.74 -23.12 21.61
CA TYR A 529 3.82 -22.60 20.61
C TYR A 529 2.52 -23.42 20.55
N LEU A 530 2.61 -24.75 20.44
CA LEU A 530 1.43 -25.62 20.39
C LEU A 530 0.61 -25.57 21.68
N THR A 531 1.28 -25.49 22.84
CA THR A 531 0.61 -25.33 24.14
C THR A 531 -0.18 -24.02 24.20
N SER A 532 0.36 -22.94 23.61
CA SER A 532 -0.33 -21.64 23.54
C SER A 532 -1.61 -21.66 22.70
N LEU A 533 -1.76 -22.62 21.79
CA LEU A 533 -2.94 -22.81 20.93
C LEU A 533 -4.04 -23.67 21.59
N GLY A 534 -3.75 -24.28 22.76
CA GLY A 534 -4.69 -25.11 23.53
C GLY A 534 -5.00 -26.47 22.91
N ASP A 535 -6.06 -27.12 23.42
CA ASP A 535 -6.41 -28.53 23.11
C ASP A 535 -6.77 -28.77 21.64
N SER A 536 -7.07 -27.72 20.88
CA SER A 536 -7.45 -27.81 19.47
C SER A 536 -6.38 -28.41 18.54
N VAL A 537 -5.11 -28.42 18.99
CA VAL A 537 -3.95 -28.98 18.27
C VAL A 537 -3.31 -30.17 19.02
N ALA A 538 -4.03 -30.78 19.98
CA ALA A 538 -3.49 -31.87 20.80
C ALA A 538 -2.94 -33.04 19.95
N ALA A 539 -3.64 -33.44 18.89
CA ALA A 539 -3.19 -34.53 18.01
C ALA A 539 -1.85 -34.23 17.32
N VAL A 540 -1.59 -32.97 16.93
CA VAL A 540 -0.30 -32.56 16.35
C VAL A 540 0.80 -32.61 17.40
N SER A 541 0.50 -32.13 18.61
CA SER A 541 1.44 -32.16 19.72
C SER A 541 1.88 -33.60 20.03
N THR A 542 0.94 -34.55 20.10
CA THR A 542 1.24 -35.97 20.30
C THR A 542 2.01 -36.56 19.13
N ALA A 543 1.59 -36.30 17.89
CA ALA A 543 2.26 -36.84 16.70
C ALA A 543 3.71 -36.34 16.56
N LEU A 544 4.00 -35.10 16.95
CA LEU A 544 5.35 -34.53 16.92
C LEU A 544 6.29 -35.13 17.98
N GLN A 545 5.77 -35.80 19.01
CA GLN A 545 6.58 -36.52 19.99
C GLN A 545 7.09 -37.85 19.44
N THR A 546 6.31 -38.50 18.58
CA THR A 546 6.61 -39.83 18.04
C THR A 546 7.23 -39.82 16.64
N ASP A 547 6.89 -38.82 15.81
CA ASP A 547 7.25 -38.79 14.39
C ASP A 547 8.37 -37.77 14.10
N THR A 548 9.56 -38.30 13.83
CA THR A 548 10.76 -37.50 13.53
C THR A 548 10.66 -36.72 12.21
N GLN A 549 9.95 -37.24 11.21
CA GLN A 549 9.77 -36.54 9.94
C GLN A 549 8.79 -35.37 10.08
N LEU A 550 7.72 -35.56 10.86
CA LEU A 550 6.78 -34.48 11.17
C LEU A 550 7.47 -33.38 11.98
N GLN A 551 8.36 -33.77 12.89
CA GLN A 551 9.17 -32.83 13.67
C GLN A 551 10.16 -32.04 12.80
N GLU A 552 10.83 -32.69 11.85
CA GLU A 552 11.69 -32.00 10.88
C GLU A 552 10.91 -30.95 10.10
N LEU A 553 9.70 -31.30 9.63
CA LEU A 553 8.82 -30.36 8.93
C LEU A 553 8.39 -29.21 9.85
N ALA A 554 8.00 -29.48 11.10
CA ALA A 554 7.57 -28.48 12.08
C ALA A 554 8.69 -27.54 12.55
N SER A 555 9.95 -27.84 12.25
CA SER A 555 11.08 -26.95 12.53
C SER A 555 11.01 -25.62 11.74
N SER A 556 10.25 -25.58 10.65
CA SER A 556 9.91 -24.35 9.95
C SER A 556 8.67 -23.69 10.60
N PRO A 557 8.76 -22.40 11.01
CA PRO A 557 7.59 -21.67 11.52
C PRO A 557 6.39 -21.69 10.59
N LEU A 558 6.60 -21.59 9.27
CA LEU A 558 5.50 -21.70 8.31
C LEU A 558 4.79 -23.05 8.42
N MET A 559 5.56 -24.13 8.39
CA MET A 559 5.01 -25.47 8.35
C MET A 559 4.29 -25.80 9.66
N LEU A 560 4.85 -25.38 10.80
CA LEU A 560 4.20 -25.48 12.09
C LEU A 560 2.84 -24.76 12.12
N ASN A 561 2.78 -23.54 11.60
CA ASN A 561 1.53 -22.77 11.48
C ASN A 561 0.51 -23.49 10.56
N ILE A 562 0.96 -24.03 9.43
CA ILE A 562 0.08 -24.76 8.49
C ILE A 562 -0.42 -26.06 9.13
N MET A 563 0.44 -26.81 9.83
CA MET A 563 0.06 -28.03 10.55
C MET A 563 -0.98 -27.74 11.62
N ALA A 564 -0.81 -26.66 12.39
CA ALA A 564 -1.77 -26.21 13.39
C ALA A 564 -3.15 -25.94 12.77
N ILE A 565 -3.21 -25.39 11.55
CA ILE A 565 -4.47 -25.20 10.81
C ILE A 565 -5.01 -26.55 10.31
N VAL A 566 -4.19 -27.33 9.61
CA VAL A 566 -4.64 -28.52 8.87
C VAL A 566 -5.19 -29.57 9.82
N TYR A 567 -4.45 -29.90 10.86
CA TYR A 567 -4.75 -30.99 11.78
C TYR A 567 -5.63 -30.58 12.96
N GLN A 568 -6.12 -29.34 12.99
CA GLN A 568 -7.07 -28.89 14.01
C GLN A 568 -8.32 -29.78 14.00
N GLY A 569 -8.58 -30.45 15.12
CA GLY A 569 -9.71 -31.34 15.33
C GLY A 569 -9.59 -32.74 14.70
N MET A 570 -8.40 -33.13 14.21
CA MET A 570 -8.14 -34.50 13.71
C MET A 570 -7.61 -35.40 14.83
N SER A 571 -7.79 -36.72 14.71
CA SER A 571 -7.19 -37.70 15.62
C SER A 571 -5.77 -38.10 15.16
N VAL A 572 -4.96 -38.65 16.06
CA VAL A 572 -3.59 -39.13 15.74
C VAL A 572 -3.63 -40.33 14.77
N GLU A 573 -4.71 -41.11 14.81
CA GLU A 573 -4.91 -42.32 14.02
C GLU A 573 -5.18 -42.03 12.53
N ASP A 574 -5.69 -40.83 12.22
CA ASP A 574 -5.97 -40.37 10.86
C ASP A 574 -4.73 -39.83 10.12
N LEU A 575 -3.56 -39.81 10.77
CA LEU A 575 -2.34 -39.25 10.20
C LEU A 575 -1.69 -40.24 9.21
N PRO A 576 -1.56 -39.87 7.92
CA PRO A 576 -0.99 -40.77 6.94
C PRO A 576 0.52 -40.97 7.16
N ASN A 577 0.95 -42.24 7.14
CA ASN A 577 2.36 -42.59 7.14
C ASN A 577 2.92 -42.45 5.71
N MET A 578 3.73 -41.43 5.48
CA MET A 578 4.26 -41.05 4.16
C MET A 578 5.70 -40.56 4.32
N ASN A 579 6.48 -40.58 3.24
CA ASN A 579 7.81 -39.97 3.26
C ASN A 579 7.74 -38.44 3.44
N LEU A 580 8.85 -37.81 3.82
CA LEU A 580 8.89 -36.38 4.16
C LEU A 580 8.37 -35.47 3.03
N GLU A 581 8.70 -35.76 1.78
CA GLU A 581 8.29 -34.94 0.62
C GLU A 581 6.80 -35.13 0.26
N GLN A 582 6.30 -36.36 0.26
CA GLN A 582 4.88 -36.68 0.08
C GLN A 582 4.05 -36.10 1.21
N ARG A 583 4.54 -36.16 2.44
CA ARG A 583 3.89 -35.59 3.62
C ARG A 583 3.84 -34.06 3.53
N ARG A 584 4.93 -33.41 3.09
CA ARG A 584 4.93 -31.97 2.79
C ARG A 584 3.86 -31.60 1.77
N GLN A 585 3.79 -32.32 0.66
CA GLN A 585 2.78 -32.09 -0.38
C GLN A 585 1.36 -32.32 0.15
N HIS A 586 1.16 -33.37 0.95
CA HIS A 586 -0.12 -33.68 1.60
C HIS A 586 -0.57 -32.54 2.52
N ILE A 587 0.32 -32.03 3.38
CA ILE A 587 0.02 -30.92 4.29
C ILE A 587 -0.40 -29.67 3.51
N PHE A 588 0.32 -29.31 2.44
CA PHE A 588 -0.08 -28.17 1.60
C PHE A 588 -1.42 -28.40 0.88
N ASN A 589 -1.66 -29.61 0.36
CA ASN A 589 -2.92 -29.93 -0.30
C ASN A 589 -4.10 -29.88 0.69
N ALA A 590 -3.92 -30.43 1.89
CA ALA A 590 -4.90 -30.39 2.96
C ALA A 590 -5.15 -28.95 3.44
N TYR A 591 -4.10 -28.13 3.51
CA TYR A 591 -4.23 -26.70 3.78
C TYR A 591 -5.09 -26.00 2.72
N ILE A 592 -4.77 -26.20 1.44
CA ILE A 592 -5.53 -25.62 0.34
C ILE A 592 -7.02 -26.01 0.43
N ASP A 593 -7.29 -27.29 0.67
CA ASP A 593 -8.64 -27.80 0.80
C ASP A 593 -9.40 -27.18 1.97
N ARG A 594 -8.73 -27.05 3.13
CA ARG A 594 -9.29 -26.40 4.31
C ARG A 594 -9.57 -24.91 4.06
N MET A 595 -8.68 -24.21 3.39
CA MET A 595 -8.86 -22.79 3.05
C MET A 595 -10.02 -22.55 2.08
N PHE A 596 -10.27 -23.47 1.16
CA PHE A 596 -11.47 -23.41 0.31
C PHE A 596 -12.78 -23.62 1.10
N ARG A 597 -12.77 -24.48 2.14
CA ARG A 597 -13.95 -24.78 2.98
C ARG A 597 -14.28 -23.67 3.98
N ARG A 598 -13.28 -22.91 4.45
CA ARG A 598 -13.39 -21.93 5.55
C ARG A 598 -14.51 -20.88 5.41
N ARG A 599 -14.84 -20.43 4.19
CA ARG A 599 -15.84 -19.36 3.95
C ARG A 599 -17.08 -19.82 3.17
N GLY A 600 -17.37 -21.13 3.19
CA GLY A 600 -18.44 -21.71 2.39
C GLY A 600 -18.11 -21.73 0.89
N ALA A 601 -18.88 -22.49 0.13
CA ALA A 601 -18.74 -22.58 -1.32
C ALA A 601 -19.26 -21.28 -1.97
N ASP A 602 -18.39 -20.52 -2.63
CA ASP A 602 -18.85 -19.45 -3.53
C ASP A 602 -19.17 -20.07 -4.89
N ALA A 603 -20.45 -20.08 -5.27
CA ALA A 603 -20.91 -20.62 -6.55
C ALA A 603 -20.22 -19.96 -7.76
N ARG A 604 -19.70 -18.73 -7.62
CA ARG A 604 -19.02 -17.99 -8.69
C ARG A 604 -17.62 -18.51 -8.99
N TYR A 605 -16.93 -19.07 -7.99
CA TYR A 605 -15.57 -19.58 -8.13
C TYR A 605 -15.46 -21.03 -7.64
N PRO A 606 -15.96 -22.01 -8.41
CA PRO A 606 -15.83 -23.42 -8.07
C PRO A 606 -14.37 -23.82 -7.83
N LYS A 607 -14.13 -24.62 -6.78
CA LYS A 607 -12.79 -25.06 -6.37
C LYS A 607 -11.91 -25.54 -7.53
N PRO A 608 -12.36 -26.41 -8.46
CA PRO A 608 -11.50 -26.89 -9.56
C PRO A 608 -11.02 -25.77 -10.48
N LYS A 609 -11.89 -24.80 -10.81
CA LYS A 609 -11.53 -23.65 -11.67
C LYS A 609 -10.63 -22.68 -10.94
N ALA A 610 -10.96 -22.37 -9.67
CA ALA A 610 -10.13 -21.51 -8.83
C ALA A 610 -8.71 -22.07 -8.66
N MET A 611 -8.58 -23.39 -8.50
CA MET A 611 -7.30 -24.08 -8.43
C MET A 611 -6.49 -23.88 -9.71
N ASN A 612 -7.09 -24.10 -10.88
CA ASN A 612 -6.41 -23.92 -12.17
C ASN A 612 -5.89 -22.49 -12.36
N TRP A 613 -6.66 -21.47 -11.96
CA TRP A 613 -6.22 -20.07 -12.05
C TRP A 613 -5.08 -19.75 -11.07
N LEU A 614 -5.10 -20.28 -9.85
CA LEU A 614 -4.01 -20.13 -8.87
C LEU A 614 -2.73 -20.84 -9.34
N ILE A 615 -2.83 -22.07 -9.84
CA ILE A 615 -1.71 -22.82 -10.41
C ILE A 615 -1.10 -22.06 -11.58
N TRP A 616 -1.95 -21.59 -12.51
CA TRP A 616 -1.47 -20.82 -13.66
C TRP A 616 -0.77 -19.54 -13.24
N LEU A 617 -1.35 -18.77 -12.30
CA LEU A 617 -0.73 -17.56 -11.77
C LEU A 617 0.62 -17.87 -11.10
N ALA A 618 0.68 -18.91 -10.28
CA ALA A 618 1.89 -19.31 -9.57
C ALA A 618 3.02 -19.68 -10.54
N GLN A 619 2.71 -20.47 -11.57
CA GLN A 619 3.65 -20.82 -12.62
C GLN A 619 4.20 -19.58 -13.33
N ARG A 620 3.36 -18.57 -13.59
CA ARG A 620 3.80 -17.32 -14.24
C ARG A 620 4.67 -16.47 -13.35
N MET A 621 4.28 -16.30 -12.10
CA MET A 621 5.06 -15.53 -11.13
C MET A 621 6.44 -16.14 -10.93
N VAL A 622 6.55 -17.47 -10.87
CA VAL A 622 7.85 -18.15 -10.76
C VAL A 622 8.67 -18.02 -12.06
N GLN A 623 8.06 -18.21 -13.23
CA GLN A 623 8.76 -18.11 -14.54
C GLN A 623 9.29 -16.71 -14.83
N GLU A 624 8.52 -15.68 -14.48
CA GLU A 624 8.89 -14.27 -14.72
C GLU A 624 9.67 -13.66 -13.54
N SER A 625 10.00 -14.46 -12.51
CA SER A 625 10.64 -14.02 -11.26
C SER A 625 9.92 -12.83 -10.61
N GLN A 626 8.59 -12.85 -10.60
CA GLN A 626 7.76 -11.83 -9.99
C GLN A 626 7.28 -12.26 -8.60
N THR A 627 7.54 -11.45 -7.59
CA THR A 627 6.98 -11.64 -6.25
C THR A 627 5.67 -10.89 -6.05
N VAL A 628 5.55 -9.68 -6.59
CA VAL A 628 4.31 -8.89 -6.57
C VAL A 628 3.68 -8.90 -7.95
N PHE A 629 2.48 -9.45 -8.04
CA PHE A 629 1.67 -9.47 -9.25
C PHE A 629 0.79 -8.22 -9.36
N LEU A 630 1.01 -7.44 -10.42
CA LEU A 630 0.20 -6.27 -10.78
C LEU A 630 -0.56 -6.58 -12.08
N ILE A 631 -1.88 -6.43 -12.06
CA ILE A 631 -2.76 -6.80 -13.18
C ILE A 631 -2.41 -5.98 -14.43
N GLU A 632 -2.20 -4.68 -14.27
CA GLU A 632 -1.80 -3.76 -15.33
C GLU A 632 -0.43 -4.08 -15.95
N ARG A 633 0.43 -4.85 -15.26
CA ARG A 633 1.77 -5.21 -15.76
C ARG A 633 1.81 -6.55 -16.50
N MET A 634 0.68 -7.23 -16.72
CA MET A 634 0.62 -8.44 -17.55
C MET A 634 1.19 -8.17 -18.95
N GLN A 635 2.10 -9.04 -19.39
CA GLN A 635 2.80 -8.90 -20.67
C GLN A 635 2.41 -10.00 -21.66
N PRO A 636 2.55 -9.77 -22.99
CA PRO A 636 2.33 -10.80 -24.01
C PRO A 636 3.23 -12.03 -23.85
N SER A 637 4.36 -11.92 -23.14
CA SER A 637 5.24 -13.06 -22.80
C SER A 637 4.51 -14.16 -22.00
N TRP A 638 3.42 -13.80 -21.33
CA TRP A 638 2.60 -14.73 -20.55
C TRP A 638 1.83 -15.73 -21.44
N LEU A 639 1.73 -15.46 -22.74
CA LEU A 639 1.13 -16.37 -23.72
C LEU A 639 2.13 -17.50 -24.06
N GLN A 640 1.84 -18.70 -23.57
CA GLN A 640 2.70 -19.88 -23.72
C GLN A 640 2.56 -20.51 -25.11
N LYS A 641 1.32 -20.64 -25.59
CA LYS A 641 1.04 -21.35 -26.84
C LYS A 641 1.22 -20.42 -28.03
N SER A 642 1.82 -20.92 -29.11
CA SER A 642 1.93 -20.18 -30.38
C SER A 642 0.57 -19.72 -30.89
N ILE A 643 -0.47 -20.54 -30.70
CA ILE A 643 -1.86 -20.20 -31.07
C ILE A 643 -2.36 -18.97 -30.29
N GLN A 644 -2.12 -18.89 -28.98
CA GLN A 644 -2.50 -17.72 -28.18
C GLN A 644 -1.80 -16.45 -28.66
N ARG A 645 -0.51 -16.55 -28.99
CA ARG A 645 0.26 -15.42 -29.53
C ARG A 645 -0.33 -14.95 -30.87
N TRP A 646 -0.73 -15.89 -31.73
CA TRP A 646 -1.40 -15.57 -32.99
C TRP A 646 -2.79 -14.97 -32.76
N MET A 647 -3.60 -15.52 -31.85
CA MET A 647 -4.90 -14.94 -31.49
C MET A 647 -4.76 -13.52 -30.96
N TYR A 648 -3.73 -13.24 -30.16
CA TYR A 648 -3.43 -11.89 -29.66
C TYR A 648 -3.11 -10.91 -30.80
N VAL A 649 -2.24 -11.32 -31.73
CA VAL A 649 -1.84 -10.50 -32.89
C VAL A 649 -3.03 -10.26 -33.82
N ILE A 650 -3.80 -11.30 -34.12
CA ILE A 650 -5.00 -11.22 -34.97
C ILE A 650 -6.06 -10.36 -34.28
N GLY A 651 -6.27 -10.51 -32.97
CA GLY A 651 -7.23 -9.71 -32.21
C GLY A 651 -6.93 -8.21 -32.25
N ILE A 652 -5.67 -7.82 -32.06
CA ILE A 652 -5.24 -6.42 -32.23
C ILE A 652 -5.51 -5.95 -33.66
N GLY A 653 -5.16 -6.76 -34.66
CA GLY A 653 -5.36 -6.43 -36.07
C GLY A 653 -6.84 -6.27 -36.44
N LEU A 654 -7.72 -7.14 -35.91
CA LEU A 654 -9.17 -7.06 -36.12
C LEU A 654 -9.77 -5.80 -35.50
N ILE A 655 -9.39 -5.46 -34.26
CA ILE A 655 -9.87 -4.23 -33.60
C ILE A 655 -9.44 -3.02 -34.42
N ALA A 656 -8.16 -2.94 -34.81
CA ALA A 656 -7.67 -1.86 -35.66
C ALA A 656 -8.40 -1.82 -37.01
N GLY A 657 -8.62 -2.99 -37.63
CA GLY A 657 -9.28 -3.12 -38.93
C GLY A 657 -10.75 -2.71 -38.93
N VAL A 658 -11.51 -3.08 -37.89
CA VAL A 658 -12.90 -2.64 -37.70
C VAL A 658 -12.95 -1.14 -37.51
N VAL A 659 -12.06 -0.60 -36.67
CA VAL A 659 -11.98 0.84 -36.37
C VAL A 659 -11.68 1.65 -37.64
N VAL A 660 -10.70 1.23 -38.45
CA VAL A 660 -10.40 1.84 -39.76
C VAL A 660 -11.53 1.63 -40.75
N GLY A 661 -12.10 0.43 -40.83
CA GLY A 661 -13.19 0.10 -41.74
C GLY A 661 -14.43 0.97 -41.50
N VAL A 662 -14.85 1.12 -40.24
CA VAL A 662 -15.96 2.03 -39.86
C VAL A 662 -15.65 3.47 -40.28
N SER A 663 -14.41 3.93 -40.10
CA SER A 663 -14.01 5.26 -40.57
C SER A 663 -14.14 5.41 -42.08
N VAL A 664 -13.75 4.41 -42.86
CA VAL A 664 -13.89 4.42 -44.31
C VAL A 664 -15.37 4.43 -44.71
N VAL A 665 -16.22 3.60 -44.07
CA VAL A 665 -17.67 3.58 -44.35
C VAL A 665 -18.29 4.94 -44.08
N VAL A 666 -17.99 5.56 -42.93
CA VAL A 666 -18.59 6.84 -42.55
C VAL A 666 -18.14 7.95 -43.50
N ASN A 667 -16.85 8.07 -43.78
CA ASN A 667 -16.35 9.17 -44.62
C ASN A 667 -16.71 8.95 -46.09
N LEU A 668 -16.38 7.78 -46.64
CA LEU A 668 -16.56 7.52 -48.07
C LEU A 668 -18.03 7.24 -48.43
N GLY A 669 -18.79 6.63 -47.51
CA GLY A 669 -20.23 6.38 -47.69
C GLY A 669 -21.07 7.64 -47.70
N LEU A 670 -20.64 8.71 -47.02
CA LEU A 670 -21.26 10.04 -47.11
C LEU A 670 -21.06 10.69 -48.50
N ILE A 671 -20.02 10.30 -49.26
CA ILE A 671 -19.73 10.86 -50.59
C ILE A 671 -20.30 9.97 -51.71
N LEU A 672 -20.13 8.64 -51.62
CA LEU A 672 -20.38 7.70 -52.72
C LEU A 672 -21.61 6.80 -52.52
N GLY A 673 -22.31 6.90 -51.38
CA GLY A 673 -23.40 6.02 -50.99
C GLY A 673 -22.93 4.75 -50.25
N LEU A 674 -23.81 4.16 -49.44
CA LEU A 674 -23.44 3.05 -48.53
C LEU A 674 -23.22 1.71 -49.25
N ASP A 675 -23.97 1.45 -50.31
CA ASP A 675 -24.03 0.13 -50.96
C ASP A 675 -22.73 -0.27 -51.66
N SER A 676 -21.99 0.71 -52.20
CA SER A 676 -20.72 0.52 -52.90
C SER A 676 -19.50 0.53 -51.96
N VAL A 677 -19.63 1.16 -50.79
CA VAL A 677 -18.50 1.39 -49.86
C VAL A 677 -18.34 0.26 -48.83
N LEU A 678 -19.40 -0.48 -48.51
CA LEU A 678 -19.37 -1.52 -47.49
C LEU A 678 -18.36 -2.65 -47.82
N ILE A 679 -18.33 -3.09 -49.07
CA ILE A 679 -17.43 -4.15 -49.53
C ILE A 679 -15.97 -3.67 -49.51
N ALA A 680 -15.71 -2.45 -50.00
CA ALA A 680 -14.38 -1.84 -49.99
C ALA A 680 -13.88 -1.63 -48.54
N ALA A 681 -14.73 -1.18 -47.64
CA ALA A 681 -14.39 -0.99 -46.24
C ALA A 681 -14.11 -2.31 -45.50
N LEU A 682 -14.80 -3.40 -45.85
CA LEU A 682 -14.54 -4.72 -45.28
C LEU A 682 -13.18 -5.26 -45.73
N ILE A 683 -12.87 -5.15 -47.02
CA ILE A 683 -11.59 -5.63 -47.60
C ILE A 683 -10.42 -4.78 -47.10
N LEU A 684 -10.52 -3.45 -47.18
CA LEU A 684 -9.46 -2.54 -46.74
C LEU A 684 -9.30 -2.55 -45.22
N GLY A 685 -10.41 -2.62 -44.48
CA GLY A 685 -10.41 -2.70 -43.02
C GLY A 685 -9.79 -3.99 -42.50
N LEU A 686 -10.26 -5.15 -42.95
CA LEU A 686 -9.73 -6.44 -42.48
C LEU A 686 -8.32 -6.71 -42.99
N GLY A 687 -8.03 -6.43 -44.27
CA GLY A 687 -6.70 -6.60 -44.85
C GLY A 687 -5.66 -5.66 -44.23
N GLY A 688 -5.99 -4.37 -44.13
CA GLY A 688 -5.12 -3.37 -43.49
C GLY A 688 -4.93 -3.60 -41.99
N GLY A 689 -5.98 -4.03 -41.30
CA GLY A 689 -5.94 -4.40 -39.88
C GLY A 689 -5.01 -5.58 -39.60
N LEU A 690 -5.06 -6.64 -40.42
CA LEU A 690 -4.16 -7.80 -40.30
C LEU A 690 -2.69 -7.43 -40.49
N ILE A 691 -2.41 -6.59 -41.49
CA ILE A 691 -1.04 -6.09 -41.74
C ILE A 691 -0.57 -5.24 -40.56
N THR A 692 -1.43 -4.39 -40.01
CA THR A 692 -1.13 -3.55 -38.84
C THR A 692 -0.85 -4.41 -37.60
N GLY A 693 -1.62 -5.48 -37.38
CA GLY A 693 -1.37 -6.46 -36.32
C GLY A 693 0.01 -7.13 -36.44
N LEU A 694 0.41 -7.52 -37.65
CA LEU A 694 1.73 -8.09 -37.93
C LEU A 694 2.87 -7.08 -37.72
N ILE A 695 2.68 -5.83 -38.16
CA ILE A 695 3.64 -4.74 -37.94
C ILE A 695 3.79 -4.46 -36.43
N MET A 696 2.68 -4.42 -35.68
CA MET A 696 2.71 -4.24 -34.23
C MET A 696 3.46 -5.36 -33.51
N LYS A 697 3.32 -6.62 -33.96
CA LYS A 697 4.09 -7.76 -33.42
C LYS A 697 5.61 -7.58 -33.60
N LEU A 698 6.05 -6.96 -34.70
CA LEU A 698 7.46 -6.71 -35.00
C LEU A 698 8.04 -5.53 -34.22
N ILE A 699 7.21 -4.52 -33.93
CA ILE A 699 7.65 -3.25 -33.34
C ILE A 699 7.44 -3.21 -31.81
N MET A 700 6.43 -3.90 -31.28
CA MET A 700 6.01 -3.80 -29.87
C MET A 700 6.14 -5.14 -29.15
N ASN A 701 7.21 -5.31 -28.37
CA ASN A 701 7.45 -6.50 -27.55
C ASN A 701 6.89 -6.39 -26.11
N GLN A 702 6.59 -5.18 -25.63
CA GLN A 702 6.11 -4.96 -24.25
C GLN A 702 4.96 -3.94 -24.24
N ILE A 703 4.01 -4.15 -23.32
CA ILE A 703 2.90 -3.24 -23.04
C ILE A 703 3.37 -2.27 -21.96
N GLU A 704 3.48 -0.99 -22.31
CA GLU A 704 3.75 0.11 -21.38
C GLU A 704 2.46 0.90 -21.14
N PRO A 705 1.88 0.92 -19.92
CA PRO A 705 0.74 1.76 -19.62
C PRO A 705 1.11 3.25 -19.69
N VAL A 706 0.17 4.09 -20.12
CA VAL A 706 0.37 5.54 -20.31
C VAL A 706 -0.41 6.30 -19.26
N GLU A 707 0.23 6.53 -18.13
CA GLU A 707 -0.43 7.02 -16.91
C GLU A 707 -0.33 8.56 -16.76
N THR A 708 0.75 9.19 -17.22
CA THR A 708 0.90 10.66 -17.33
C THR A 708 1.43 11.06 -18.70
N LEU A 709 1.08 12.26 -19.17
CA LEU A 709 1.55 12.84 -20.43
C LEU A 709 2.75 13.76 -20.17
N LYS A 710 3.97 13.33 -20.53
CA LYS A 710 5.18 14.19 -20.54
C LYS A 710 5.80 14.20 -21.92
N TRP A 711 6.41 15.29 -22.37
CA TRP A 711 7.09 15.32 -23.67
C TRP A 711 8.56 14.88 -23.56
N SER A 712 9.05 14.05 -24.49
CA SER A 712 10.45 13.62 -24.56
C SER A 712 11.02 13.65 -25.97
N TRP A 713 11.89 14.63 -26.21
CA TRP A 713 12.62 14.77 -27.47
C TRP A 713 13.55 13.59 -27.79
N VAL A 714 14.07 12.90 -26.77
CA VAL A 714 14.94 11.74 -26.94
C VAL A 714 14.16 10.55 -27.53
N LYS A 715 12.95 10.28 -27.02
CA LYS A 715 12.09 9.22 -27.57
C LYS A 715 11.59 9.57 -28.97
N THR A 716 11.24 10.84 -29.23
CA THR A 716 10.86 11.30 -30.58
C THR A 716 11.97 11.03 -31.59
N ARG A 717 13.21 11.38 -31.25
CA ARG A 717 14.38 11.15 -32.14
C ARG A 717 14.63 9.67 -32.37
N ASN A 718 14.56 8.83 -31.34
CA ASN A 718 14.79 7.40 -31.47
C ASN A 718 13.67 6.66 -32.22
N ASN A 719 12.45 7.19 -32.22
CA ASN A 719 11.31 6.62 -32.95
C ASN A 719 11.11 7.23 -34.35
N LEU A 720 11.90 8.23 -34.75
CA LEU A 720 11.79 8.90 -36.05
C LEU A 720 11.91 7.92 -37.22
N LEU A 721 13.00 7.15 -37.25
CA LEU A 721 13.26 6.21 -38.35
C LEU A 721 12.26 5.02 -38.38
N PRO A 722 11.92 4.37 -37.24
CA PRO A 722 10.85 3.38 -37.21
C PRO A 722 9.48 3.94 -37.62
N GLY A 723 9.13 5.13 -37.15
CA GLY A 723 7.83 5.76 -37.43
C GLY A 723 7.67 6.16 -38.89
N LEU A 724 8.72 6.70 -39.52
CA LEU A 724 8.73 6.98 -40.96
C LEU A 724 8.62 5.72 -41.81
N ARG A 725 9.26 4.61 -41.40
CA ARG A 725 9.10 3.31 -42.07
C ARG A 725 7.66 2.79 -41.99
N VAL A 726 7.03 2.90 -40.83
CA VAL A 726 5.61 2.52 -40.66
C VAL A 726 4.71 3.41 -41.52
N GLY A 727 4.91 4.72 -41.47
CA GLY A 727 4.15 5.68 -42.28
C GLY A 727 4.28 5.42 -43.78
N LEU A 728 5.49 5.11 -44.26
CA LEU A 728 5.74 4.78 -45.66
C LEU A 728 5.10 3.46 -46.09
N VAL A 729 5.14 2.42 -45.23
CA VAL A 729 4.47 1.13 -45.49
C VAL A 729 2.95 1.32 -45.53
N VAL A 730 2.38 2.03 -44.55
CA VAL A 730 0.93 2.32 -44.50
C VAL A 730 0.51 3.18 -45.70
N GLY A 731 1.29 4.21 -46.04
CA GLY A 731 1.06 5.07 -47.20
C GLY A 731 1.10 4.30 -48.53
N LEU A 732 2.06 3.40 -48.70
CA LEU A 732 2.14 2.54 -49.89
C LEU A 732 0.93 1.59 -49.98
N ILE A 733 0.52 0.97 -48.88
CA ILE A 733 -0.63 0.07 -48.87
C ILE A 733 -1.92 0.82 -49.21
N CYS A 734 -2.15 1.96 -48.55
CA CYS A 734 -3.31 2.80 -48.81
C CYS A 734 -3.27 3.41 -50.23
N GLY A 735 -2.09 3.78 -50.71
CA GLY A 735 -1.89 4.35 -52.05
C GLY A 735 -2.10 3.34 -53.15
N ILE A 736 -1.57 2.13 -53.02
CA ILE A 736 -1.80 1.05 -53.99
C ILE A 736 -3.27 0.65 -53.99
N GLY A 737 -3.90 0.51 -52.81
CA GLY A 737 -5.32 0.18 -52.70
C GLY A 737 -6.21 1.21 -53.39
N ASN A 738 -6.05 2.49 -53.07
CA ASN A 738 -6.86 3.56 -53.67
C ASN A 738 -6.50 3.82 -55.13
N GLY A 739 -5.23 3.71 -55.52
CA GLY A 739 -4.77 3.90 -56.89
C GLY A 739 -5.25 2.81 -57.84
N ILE A 740 -5.40 1.56 -57.37
CA ILE A 740 -6.04 0.50 -58.15
C ILE A 740 -7.53 0.80 -58.36
N ILE A 741 -8.23 1.23 -57.30
CA ILE A 741 -9.66 1.57 -57.36
C ILE A 741 -9.92 2.75 -58.30
N SER A 742 -9.15 3.84 -58.18
CA SER A 742 -9.34 5.01 -59.04
C SER A 742 -8.79 4.78 -60.45
N GLY A 743 -7.75 3.96 -60.60
CA GLY A 743 -7.22 3.55 -61.90
C GLY A 743 -8.22 2.74 -62.73
N LEU A 744 -8.99 1.87 -62.07
CA LEU A 744 -10.08 1.10 -62.72
C LEU A 744 -11.27 1.99 -63.11
N ASN A 745 -11.57 3.04 -62.34
CA ASN A 745 -12.73 3.91 -62.58
C ASN A 745 -12.45 5.11 -63.51
N ALA A 746 -11.25 5.68 -63.45
CA ALA A 746 -10.91 6.96 -64.09
C ALA A 746 -9.62 6.90 -64.94
N GLY A 747 -9.07 5.70 -65.15
CA GLY A 747 -7.89 5.46 -65.98
C GLY A 747 -6.56 5.49 -65.23
N LEU A 748 -5.56 4.81 -65.79
CA LEU A 748 -4.26 4.52 -65.16
C LEU A 748 -3.52 5.78 -64.66
N ASN A 749 -3.62 6.89 -65.41
CA ASN A 749 -2.97 8.15 -65.01
C ASN A 749 -3.55 8.71 -63.71
N ARG A 750 -4.87 8.62 -63.51
CA ARG A 750 -5.52 9.05 -62.26
C ARG A 750 -5.11 8.13 -61.10
N GLY A 751 -5.07 6.81 -61.36
CA GLY A 751 -4.62 5.80 -60.40
C GLY A 751 -3.19 5.98 -59.90
N LEU A 752 -2.26 6.30 -60.79
CA LEU A 752 -0.86 6.57 -60.44
C LEU A 752 -0.72 7.86 -59.61
N ILE A 753 -1.45 8.92 -59.98
CA ILE A 753 -1.46 10.18 -59.23
C ILE A 753 -1.99 9.96 -57.82
N ASP A 754 -3.11 9.26 -57.67
CA ASP A 754 -3.69 8.97 -56.35
C ASP A 754 -2.77 8.08 -55.52
N CYS A 755 -2.13 7.06 -56.13
CA CYS A 755 -1.14 6.22 -55.46
C CYS A 755 0.03 7.03 -54.88
N LEU A 756 0.49 8.04 -55.61
CA LEU A 756 1.61 8.90 -55.22
C LEU A 756 1.19 9.90 -54.14
N ILE A 757 -0.01 10.48 -54.25
CA ILE A 757 -0.59 11.38 -53.25
C ILE A 757 -0.78 10.63 -51.92
N TYR A 758 -1.51 9.52 -51.90
CA TYR A 758 -1.74 8.75 -50.67
C TYR A 758 -0.45 8.12 -50.12
N GLY A 759 0.51 7.78 -50.99
CA GLY A 759 1.85 7.34 -50.61
C GLY A 759 2.64 8.42 -49.85
N LEU A 760 2.61 9.66 -50.33
CA LEU A 760 3.27 10.82 -49.69
C LEU A 760 2.57 11.23 -48.38
N ASN A 761 1.24 11.17 -48.32
CA ASN A 761 0.47 11.38 -47.07
C ASN A 761 0.83 10.34 -45.98
N GLY A 762 1.40 9.19 -46.37
CA GLY A 762 2.01 8.22 -45.46
C GLY A 762 3.17 8.79 -44.62
N LEU A 763 3.94 9.72 -45.17
CA LEU A 763 5.04 10.37 -44.45
C LEU A 763 4.52 11.37 -43.41
N GLU A 764 3.44 12.09 -43.71
CA GLU A 764 2.78 12.99 -42.77
C GLU A 764 2.17 12.23 -41.60
N THR A 765 1.45 11.14 -41.88
CA THR A 765 0.91 10.26 -40.83
C THR A 765 2.03 9.60 -40.01
N GLY A 766 3.15 9.22 -40.65
CA GLY A 766 4.35 8.75 -39.97
C GLY A 766 4.97 9.82 -39.05
N ALA A 767 5.02 11.08 -39.47
CA ALA A 767 5.53 12.19 -38.66
C ALA A 767 4.62 12.49 -37.46
N ILE A 768 3.30 12.49 -37.66
CA ILE A 768 2.31 12.62 -36.58
C ILE A 768 2.47 11.48 -35.57
N PHE A 769 2.64 10.24 -36.04
CA PHE A 769 2.88 9.08 -35.19
C PHE A 769 4.17 9.21 -34.36
N VAL A 770 5.25 9.74 -34.95
CA VAL A 770 6.51 10.01 -34.24
C VAL A 770 6.32 11.09 -33.17
N LEU A 771 5.60 12.18 -33.47
CA LEU A 771 5.30 13.25 -32.53
C LEU A 771 4.43 12.75 -31.37
N LEU A 772 3.40 11.95 -31.66
CA LEU A 772 2.56 11.31 -30.65
C LEU A 772 3.38 10.39 -29.73
N ARG A 773 4.36 9.65 -30.26
CA ARG A 773 5.28 8.84 -29.44
C ARG A 773 6.29 9.67 -28.63
N GLY A 774 6.46 10.95 -28.96
CA GLY A 774 7.18 11.91 -28.13
C GLY A 774 6.50 12.17 -26.79
N LEU A 775 5.17 11.93 -26.70
CA LEU A 775 4.43 11.97 -25.44
C LEU A 775 4.74 10.70 -24.64
N THR A 776 5.73 10.80 -23.76
CA THR A 776 6.09 9.78 -22.77
C THR A 776 5.00 9.54 -21.74
N SER A 777 4.84 8.26 -21.39
CA SER A 777 4.26 7.79 -20.15
C SER A 777 5.23 8.05 -19.00
N GLY A 778 4.87 8.93 -18.07
CA GLY A 778 5.35 8.79 -16.70
C GLY A 778 4.37 7.88 -15.95
N GLY A 779 4.87 6.87 -15.23
CA GLY A 779 4.03 6.11 -14.31
C GLY A 779 3.47 7.03 -13.22
N ILE A 780 2.24 6.78 -12.78
CA ILE A 780 1.64 7.42 -11.61
C ILE A 780 2.27 6.76 -10.39
N GLU A 781 2.98 7.48 -9.51
CA GLU A 781 2.38 8.45 -8.59
C GLU A 781 1.74 7.76 -7.36
N LYS A 782 0.82 6.82 -7.57
CA LYS A 782 -0.03 6.17 -6.53
C LYS A 782 -0.84 5.02 -7.14
N ASN A 783 -0.31 3.80 -7.23
CA ASN A 783 -1.12 2.60 -7.54
C ASN A 783 -1.68 2.01 -6.23
N THR A 784 -2.75 2.61 -5.73
CA THR A 784 -3.44 2.14 -4.52
C THR A 784 -4.58 1.16 -4.84
N MET A 785 -5.03 1.12 -6.10
CA MET A 785 -6.10 0.24 -6.57
C MET A 785 -5.63 -0.70 -7.68
N PRO A 786 -6.15 -1.94 -7.76
CA PRO A 786 -5.88 -2.83 -8.89
C PRO A 786 -6.33 -2.19 -10.21
N ASN A 787 -5.55 -2.39 -11.28
CA ASN A 787 -5.88 -1.94 -12.65
C ASN A 787 -5.88 -0.42 -12.88
N GLN A 788 -5.31 0.36 -11.95
CA GLN A 788 -5.35 1.81 -12.00
C GLN A 788 -4.63 2.38 -13.24
N GLY A 789 -3.48 1.82 -13.61
CA GLY A 789 -2.69 2.27 -14.76
C GLY A 789 -3.44 2.17 -16.10
N ILE A 790 -4.22 1.11 -16.30
CA ILE A 790 -5.05 0.94 -17.52
C ILE A 790 -6.26 1.88 -17.49
N ARG A 791 -6.88 2.10 -16.32
CA ARG A 791 -7.98 3.07 -16.20
C ARG A 791 -7.53 4.49 -16.54
N GLN A 792 -6.33 4.86 -16.12
CA GLN A 792 -5.74 6.16 -16.43
C GLN A 792 -5.28 6.24 -17.89
N SER A 793 -4.76 5.15 -18.47
CA SER A 793 -4.51 5.05 -19.91
C SER A 793 -5.80 5.27 -20.71
N ALA A 794 -6.94 4.74 -20.26
CA ALA A 794 -8.23 4.98 -20.90
C ALA A 794 -8.68 6.45 -20.77
N GLN A 795 -8.47 7.08 -19.61
CA GLN A 795 -8.75 8.51 -19.44
C GLN A 795 -7.88 9.38 -20.35
N ASN A 796 -6.59 9.08 -20.45
CA ASN A 796 -5.67 9.79 -21.35
C ASN A 796 -6.03 9.56 -22.82
N ALA A 797 -6.46 8.35 -23.19
CA ALA A 797 -6.99 8.08 -24.53
C ALA A 797 -8.21 8.95 -24.85
N MET A 798 -9.13 9.15 -23.89
CA MET A 798 -10.27 10.07 -24.06
C MET A 798 -9.83 11.52 -24.28
N VAL A 799 -8.76 11.98 -23.61
CA VAL A 799 -8.18 13.31 -23.86
C VAL A 799 -7.63 13.41 -25.28
N PHE A 800 -6.92 12.39 -25.77
CA PHE A 800 -6.45 12.36 -27.17
C PHE A 800 -7.60 12.31 -28.18
N ILE A 801 -8.67 11.55 -27.90
CA ILE A 801 -9.89 11.55 -28.73
C ILE A 801 -10.46 12.96 -28.77
N LEU A 802 -10.59 13.64 -27.63
CA LEU A 802 -11.15 14.99 -27.56
C LEU A 802 -10.29 15.99 -28.35
N ILE A 803 -8.96 15.94 -28.21
CA ILE A 803 -8.04 16.79 -28.97
C ILE A 803 -8.18 16.50 -30.47
N GLY A 804 -8.18 15.23 -30.87
CA GLY A 804 -8.32 14.82 -32.27
C GLY A 804 -9.64 15.30 -32.87
N VAL A 805 -10.75 15.07 -32.17
CA VAL A 805 -12.10 15.49 -32.60
C VAL A 805 -12.23 17.01 -32.67
N LEU A 806 -11.71 17.76 -31.69
CA LEU A 806 -11.77 19.22 -31.71
C LEU A 806 -10.90 19.79 -32.82
N SER A 807 -9.64 19.34 -32.94
CA SER A 807 -8.74 19.85 -33.98
C SER A 807 -9.26 19.54 -35.39
N LEU A 808 -9.51 18.27 -35.69
CA LEU A 808 -9.93 17.85 -37.03
C LEU A 808 -11.39 18.21 -37.31
N GLY A 809 -12.27 18.16 -36.30
CA GLY A 809 -13.68 18.51 -36.43
C GLY A 809 -13.94 20.01 -36.59
N ILE A 810 -13.10 20.88 -36.03
CA ILE A 810 -13.17 22.34 -36.27
C ILE A 810 -12.54 22.70 -37.61
N LEU A 811 -11.45 22.00 -38.00
CA LEU A 811 -10.78 22.22 -39.30
C LEU A 811 -11.64 21.77 -40.49
N ALA A 812 -12.42 20.70 -40.38
CA ALA A 812 -13.20 20.17 -41.50
C ALA A 812 -14.20 21.19 -42.11
N PRO A 813 -15.03 21.91 -41.32
CA PRO A 813 -15.91 22.97 -41.83
C PRO A 813 -15.19 24.14 -42.49
N LEU A 814 -13.98 24.49 -42.04
CA LEU A 814 -13.16 25.55 -42.64
C LEU A 814 -12.75 25.24 -44.08
N VAL A 815 -12.72 23.96 -44.46
CA VAL A 815 -12.41 23.48 -45.82
C VAL A 815 -13.67 22.98 -46.55
N GLY A 816 -14.86 23.28 -46.04
CA GLY A 816 -16.14 22.92 -46.65
C GLY A 816 -16.60 21.48 -46.44
N LEU A 817 -15.99 20.74 -45.51
CA LEU A 817 -16.36 19.37 -45.14
C LEU A 817 -17.25 19.33 -43.90
N SER A 818 -18.08 18.29 -43.78
CA SER A 818 -18.92 18.07 -42.59
C SER A 818 -18.06 17.87 -41.33
N ILE A 819 -18.58 18.24 -40.16
CA ILE A 819 -17.94 17.96 -38.86
C ILE A 819 -17.68 16.46 -38.68
N VAL A 820 -18.55 15.61 -39.24
CA VAL A 820 -18.39 14.14 -39.21
C VAL A 820 -17.09 13.69 -39.89
N PHE A 821 -16.65 14.41 -40.93
CA PHE A 821 -15.41 14.15 -41.65
C PHE A 821 -14.15 14.39 -40.80
N GLY A 822 -14.22 15.29 -39.82
CA GLY A 822 -13.15 15.53 -38.87
C GLY A 822 -13.25 14.70 -37.58
N ALA A 823 -14.47 14.47 -37.10
CA ALA A 823 -14.72 13.79 -35.83
C ALA A 823 -14.30 12.31 -35.85
N VAL A 824 -14.57 11.59 -36.95
CA VAL A 824 -14.23 10.16 -37.03
C VAL A 824 -12.71 9.92 -37.08
N PRO A 825 -11.93 10.63 -37.92
CA PRO A 825 -10.46 10.59 -37.85
C PRO A 825 -9.91 11.08 -36.50
N GLY A 826 -10.57 12.04 -35.85
CA GLY A 826 -10.23 12.48 -34.49
C GLY A 826 -10.37 11.38 -33.44
N LEU A 827 -11.39 10.52 -33.58
CA LEU A 827 -11.58 9.35 -32.72
C LEU A 827 -10.53 8.27 -33.00
N LEU A 828 -10.18 8.04 -34.28
CA LEU A 828 -9.07 7.17 -34.68
C LEU A 828 -7.75 7.63 -34.06
N PHE A 829 -7.49 8.93 -34.09
CA PHE A 829 -6.28 9.54 -33.54
C PHE A 829 -6.12 9.22 -32.04
N GLY A 830 -7.20 9.29 -31.27
CA GLY A 830 -7.15 8.96 -29.85
C GLY A 830 -7.00 7.46 -29.57
N LEU A 831 -7.58 6.57 -30.37
CA LEU A 831 -7.38 5.12 -30.26
C LEU A 831 -5.98 4.68 -30.70
N ALA A 832 -5.40 5.35 -31.70
CA ALA A 832 -4.03 5.13 -32.18
C ALA A 832 -2.97 5.81 -31.30
N SER A 833 -3.37 6.61 -30.30
CA SER A 833 -2.45 7.18 -29.32
C SER A 833 -1.76 6.08 -28.51
N PRO A 834 -0.58 6.34 -27.91
CA PRO A 834 0.08 5.39 -27.01
C PRO A 834 -0.85 4.87 -25.89
N ALA A 835 -1.74 5.72 -25.38
CA ALA A 835 -2.69 5.38 -24.33
C ALA A 835 -3.82 4.47 -24.83
N GLY A 836 -4.34 4.72 -26.04
CA GLY A 836 -5.33 3.88 -26.70
C GLY A 836 -4.77 2.49 -27.06
N ILE A 837 -3.56 2.46 -27.63
CA ILE A 837 -2.86 1.21 -27.96
C ILE A 837 -2.64 0.36 -26.70
N ALA A 838 -2.18 0.95 -25.59
CA ALA A 838 -1.98 0.24 -24.33
C ALA A 838 -3.30 -0.40 -23.83
N CYS A 839 -4.43 0.31 -23.96
CA CYS A 839 -5.74 -0.23 -23.60
C CYS A 839 -6.17 -1.40 -24.51
N ILE A 840 -6.01 -1.27 -25.83
CA ILE A 840 -6.35 -2.31 -26.81
C ILE A 840 -5.48 -3.56 -26.58
N GLN A 841 -4.17 -3.38 -26.36
CA GLN A 841 -3.25 -4.47 -26.08
C GLN A 841 -3.61 -5.19 -24.78
N HIS A 842 -3.86 -4.45 -23.69
CA HIS A 842 -4.21 -5.05 -22.41
C HIS A 842 -5.55 -5.79 -22.48
N PHE A 843 -6.55 -5.19 -23.13
CA PHE A 843 -7.85 -5.81 -23.36
C PHE A 843 -7.72 -7.11 -24.17
N THR A 844 -7.00 -7.07 -25.30
CA THR A 844 -6.83 -8.24 -26.16
C THR A 844 -6.06 -9.34 -25.44
N LEU A 845 -5.02 -8.99 -24.67
CA LEU A 845 -4.27 -9.94 -23.85
C LEU A 845 -5.19 -10.64 -22.84
N ARG A 846 -6.01 -9.89 -22.10
CA ARG A 846 -6.99 -10.47 -21.17
C ARG A 846 -8.03 -11.32 -21.87
N LEU A 847 -8.52 -10.88 -23.02
CA LEU A 847 -9.50 -11.63 -23.80
C LEU A 847 -8.93 -12.99 -24.22
N VAL A 848 -7.70 -13.03 -24.74
CA VAL A 848 -7.05 -14.28 -25.13
C VAL A 848 -6.82 -15.19 -23.91
N LEU A 849 -6.35 -14.63 -22.79
CA LEU A 849 -6.15 -15.39 -21.56
C LEU A 849 -7.46 -15.93 -20.96
N TYR A 850 -8.54 -15.17 -21.07
CA TYR A 850 -9.88 -15.57 -20.66
C TYR A 850 -10.45 -16.68 -21.55
N LEU A 851 -10.34 -16.53 -22.89
CA LEU A 851 -10.75 -17.54 -23.85
C LEU A 851 -9.96 -18.84 -23.69
N SER A 852 -8.69 -18.75 -23.29
CA SER A 852 -7.88 -19.92 -22.94
C SER A 852 -8.08 -20.44 -21.51
N ARG A 853 -9.12 -19.97 -20.81
CA ARG A 853 -9.51 -20.37 -19.44
C ARG A 853 -8.40 -20.18 -18.39
N SER A 854 -7.40 -19.36 -18.69
CA SER A 854 -6.22 -19.16 -17.85
C SER A 854 -6.47 -18.14 -16.74
N ILE A 855 -7.39 -17.21 -16.96
CA ILE A 855 -7.82 -16.20 -15.97
C ILE A 855 -9.35 -16.03 -16.00
N THR A 856 -9.91 -15.35 -15.01
CA THR A 856 -11.28 -14.82 -15.05
C THR A 856 -11.34 -13.45 -15.70
N TRP A 857 -12.51 -13.08 -16.25
CA TRP A 857 -12.71 -11.74 -16.80
C TRP A 857 -12.52 -10.64 -15.74
N ASN A 858 -13.20 -10.78 -14.59
CA ASN A 858 -12.98 -9.92 -13.43
C ASN A 858 -11.87 -10.48 -12.54
N TYR A 859 -10.63 -10.38 -13.04
CA TYR A 859 -9.48 -10.99 -12.38
C TYR A 859 -9.18 -10.38 -11.00
N ALA A 860 -9.37 -9.07 -10.83
CA ALA A 860 -9.22 -8.40 -9.53
C ALA A 860 -10.11 -9.03 -8.45
N ARG A 861 -11.39 -9.27 -8.77
CA ARG A 861 -12.32 -9.92 -7.83
C ARG A 861 -11.93 -11.34 -7.49
N PHE A 862 -11.36 -12.09 -8.45
CA PHE A 862 -10.84 -13.43 -8.18
C PHE A 862 -9.61 -13.39 -7.26
N LEU A 863 -8.71 -12.42 -7.44
CA LEU A 863 -7.54 -12.26 -6.60
C LEU A 863 -7.92 -11.79 -5.18
N ASP A 864 -8.94 -10.93 -5.05
CA ASP A 864 -9.54 -10.59 -3.76
C ASP A 864 -10.19 -11.83 -3.10
N TYR A 865 -10.90 -12.66 -3.87
CA TYR A 865 -11.43 -13.95 -3.41
C TYR A 865 -10.33 -14.91 -2.91
N ALA A 866 -9.19 -14.98 -3.60
CA ALA A 866 -8.04 -15.76 -3.17
C ALA A 866 -7.36 -15.16 -1.93
N THR A 867 -7.40 -13.83 -1.79
CA THR A 867 -6.92 -13.11 -0.60
C THR A 867 -7.78 -13.41 0.63
N GLU A 868 -9.10 -13.42 0.48
CA GLU A 868 -10.03 -13.81 1.55
C GLU A 868 -9.83 -15.25 2.04
N ARG A 869 -9.26 -16.11 1.20
CA ARG A 869 -8.91 -17.51 1.49
C ARG A 869 -7.44 -17.69 1.88
N ILE A 870 -6.69 -16.61 2.13
CA ILE A 870 -5.31 -16.65 2.64
C ILE A 870 -4.30 -17.23 1.62
N PHE A 871 -4.68 -17.42 0.36
CA PHE A 871 -3.70 -17.83 -0.66
C PHE A 871 -2.81 -16.66 -1.07
N LEU A 872 -3.42 -15.48 -1.15
CA LEU A 872 -2.78 -14.23 -1.54
C LEU A 872 -2.93 -13.18 -0.42
N GLN A 873 -2.13 -12.13 -0.50
CA GLN A 873 -2.25 -10.91 0.28
C GLN A 873 -2.12 -9.71 -0.65
N LYS A 874 -2.85 -8.64 -0.33
CA LYS A 874 -2.89 -7.41 -1.14
C LYS A 874 -1.85 -6.42 -0.64
N VAL A 875 -0.99 -5.95 -1.54
CA VAL A 875 0.09 -4.98 -1.28
C VAL A 875 -0.04 -3.82 -2.25
N GLY A 876 -0.59 -2.70 -1.77
CA GLY A 876 -0.99 -1.57 -2.63
C GLY A 876 -2.03 -2.00 -3.68
N GLY A 877 -1.76 -1.72 -4.95
CA GLY A 877 -2.56 -2.20 -6.09
C GLY A 877 -2.28 -3.64 -6.55
N GLY A 878 -1.28 -4.31 -5.96
CA GLY A 878 -0.83 -5.65 -6.37
C GLY A 878 -1.16 -6.78 -5.38
N TYR A 879 -0.83 -8.00 -5.77
CA TYR A 879 -1.08 -9.23 -5.02
C TYR A 879 0.21 -10.06 -4.90
N ILE A 880 0.47 -10.64 -3.74
CA ILE A 880 1.60 -11.54 -3.49
C ILE A 880 1.07 -12.79 -2.79
N PHE A 881 1.68 -13.95 -3.05
CA PHE A 881 1.35 -15.17 -2.29
C PHE A 881 1.74 -15.00 -0.83
N ILE A 882 0.93 -15.53 0.09
CA ILE A 882 1.21 -15.34 1.53
C ILE A 882 2.58 -15.91 1.95
N HIS A 883 3.06 -16.93 1.23
CA HIS A 883 4.39 -17.47 1.42
C HIS A 883 4.97 -18.07 0.13
N ARG A 884 6.30 -17.97 -0.01
CA ARG A 884 7.05 -18.47 -1.18
C ARG A 884 6.92 -19.99 -1.39
N LEU A 885 7.02 -20.78 -0.32
CA LEU A 885 6.81 -22.23 -0.39
C LEU A 885 5.41 -22.61 -0.91
N LEU A 886 4.38 -21.83 -0.59
CA LEU A 886 3.03 -22.07 -1.11
C LEU A 886 2.97 -21.74 -2.62
N LEU A 887 3.60 -20.64 -3.05
CA LEU A 887 3.76 -20.31 -4.47
C LEU A 887 4.49 -21.43 -5.23
N GLU A 888 5.59 -21.95 -4.68
CA GLU A 888 6.35 -23.07 -5.26
C GLU A 888 5.53 -24.37 -5.32
N HIS A 889 4.74 -24.64 -4.28
CA HIS A 889 3.83 -25.78 -4.27
C HIS A 889 2.78 -25.67 -5.38
N PHE A 890 2.08 -24.53 -5.49
CA PHE A 890 1.13 -24.29 -6.59
C PHE A 890 1.78 -24.36 -7.98
N SER A 891 3.02 -23.86 -8.13
CA SER A 891 3.70 -23.87 -9.43
C SER A 891 4.10 -25.27 -9.88
N SER A 892 4.41 -26.16 -8.92
CA SER A 892 4.74 -27.57 -9.19
C SER A 892 3.54 -28.44 -9.57
N MET A 893 2.31 -27.99 -9.29
CA MET A 893 1.11 -28.75 -9.62
C MET A 893 0.83 -28.78 -11.13
N PRO A 894 0.33 -29.92 -11.66
CA PRO A 894 -0.08 -29.99 -13.06
C PRO A 894 -1.35 -29.17 -13.30
N LEU A 895 -1.38 -28.43 -14.42
CA LEU A 895 -2.61 -27.79 -14.89
C LEU A 895 -3.59 -28.87 -15.37
N ASN A 896 -4.80 -28.88 -14.81
CA ASN A 896 -5.79 -29.87 -15.15
C ASN A 896 -6.36 -29.57 -16.55
N LYS A 897 -5.97 -30.36 -17.56
CA LYS A 897 -6.24 -30.09 -18.99
C LYS A 897 -7.70 -30.31 -19.42
N ASN A 898 -8.52 -30.90 -18.56
CA ASN A 898 -9.89 -31.36 -18.91
C ASN A 898 -10.98 -30.29 -18.75
N HIS A 899 -10.63 -29.02 -18.51
CA HIS A 899 -11.58 -27.91 -18.46
C HIS A 899 -11.10 -26.71 -19.26
#